data_AF-A0A9P7EKH7-F1
#
_entry.id   AF-A0A9P7EKH7-F1
#
_cell.length_a   1.000
_cell.length_b   1.000
_cell.length_c   1.000
_cell.angle_alpha   90.00
_cell.angle_beta   90.00
_cell.angle_gamma   90.00
#
_symmetry.space_group_name_H-M   'P 1'
#
loop_
_entity.id
_entity.type
_entity.pdbx_description
1 polymer ?
#
loop_
_entity_poly.entity_id
_entity_poly.type
_entity_poly.pdbx_seq_one_letter_code
_entity_poly.pdbx_strand_id
1 'polypeptide(L)'
;MSRRGVDDITRISLVIRSATLPSISGNVIQALFLHLPDSYLYPILSSLPPPDATNPTSATIFPTQSAIYNSLTVYEELISLTEREEEMFIKSEFDKQRTHLGGPKPEQLRKDIGIEVWHSSKKHQLGLQLDEMVHGIVTIGIPDEFAWCMWFEGRDSDTVGTGYAINLTMITELGTLEGLSLAYLKQFIELFPTSTLARMLTGYFAYSKVAHGHEGLTEELTFAFTNHASEDIFDISLQDAFSVLLDSLLANIITARVHSQELEYTDAIKVAESGLELIRRYESNTARELREVRKAFHIILAISFHHPRALYFLNDVLKQDPTNGYVLCAQVANQLPDDMDKGVETKEESAWCLSRMHADVGVDSLKDVFETRVREEAFKYFITSLKHNREYARAYTSLGVYYSEHASPPDPTRASRCFQKAFELDAREVEAARRLAEGFADERGWDLVEVVARRTIDGEGGMGAGMEGDGATSGKYLPTNAWAWKALGVVELVKRNYAESIKAFQVALRADVDDQLSWLRLGEAYSKAGRHVAALGALSRAHKFQLDDWMCTDFIGGVQRQTGRLAEALASFQSILDVRPTEAGVLLSVAQTHLDLARHERLAGFVARAEQSFISCVDVMLVAIRESPGYRGVAWKIAADALFELSVITVFADENNVRAAVTVVSERDQSSARLAGLFKSTALSPDDPVTGLNVLEAAAGAYDYRITVGSSDEAALPSSLYDLAVALREWILKQPSGTTRQALEAANSISSSVEVALGDLHFSQKPKLSQHAYIKAIEVDNKNVVAWTKIGLLYLYHNDIDLTAQAFTKAQTLDPDYTLAWIGQALIATANGHEIDARILLEHAVSMTADVIAFYLLSSSSDDISSAARLMPCGFHVFGLICEHLGNLERGVEYINRAITLLEAAYEEKEDPIVERQFVIAHTNIARLRLGLQDYEGSLVSFENALGLLPEDAERESQILRVRAQYGSGLASFKMGDLQAAMMAFRAALESAADDRVLRGQVTVLLAQTMWAIRTPEFRESAKGLLLDWSERNHHLLMAINTLAGMGILTEDDGLVDAALSEILSLPVEQRHELDPRRDVTYLLVQHYLGLQGDYDRAIKIAQKALHFEPSNLQMRREVASLLLKQGERDAASAILASVAPKQNIAEEKTTLALSALAQPIQSQRSAQKAIMLEPGQLRSWQTLAYVRAQETL
;
A
#
# COMPACT_ATOMS: atom_id res chain seq x y z
N MET A 1 40.10 88.99 41.65
CA MET A 1 39.40 87.75 41.26
C MET A 1 38.78 87.13 42.52
N SER A 2 38.07 87.93 43.31
CA SER A 2 36.60 88.03 43.41
C SER A 2 35.92 86.76 43.92
N ARG A 3 35.33 86.89 45.12
CA ARG A 3 34.50 85.99 45.94
C ARG A 3 33.41 85.14 45.24
N ARG A 4 33.36 85.09 43.91
CA ARG A 4 32.45 84.22 43.13
C ARG A 4 32.89 82.75 43.08
N GLY A 5 34.18 82.44 43.21
CA GLY A 5 34.68 81.06 43.06
C GLY A 5 34.40 80.09 44.21
N VAL A 6 34.02 80.57 45.40
CA VAL A 6 33.73 79.71 46.58
C VAL A 6 32.22 79.50 46.78
N ASP A 7 31.40 80.49 46.40
CA ASP A 7 29.94 80.36 46.36
C ASP A 7 29.47 79.44 45.22
N ASP A 8 30.24 79.32 44.14
CA ASP A 8 29.94 78.37 43.06
C ASP A 8 30.19 76.91 43.49
N ILE A 9 31.17 76.63 44.36
CA ILE A 9 31.50 75.27 44.82
C ILE A 9 30.43 74.71 45.80
N THR A 10 29.85 75.57 46.64
CA THR A 10 28.76 75.18 47.56
C THR A 10 27.38 75.19 46.89
N ARG A 11 27.18 75.94 45.79
CA ARG A 11 25.99 75.81 44.95
C ARG A 11 26.01 74.55 44.08
N ILE A 12 27.19 74.04 43.73
CA ILE A 12 27.33 72.80 42.96
C ILE A 12 26.78 71.60 43.77
N SER A 13 27.05 71.47 45.08
CA SER A 13 26.48 70.38 45.91
C SER A 13 24.95 70.39 46.01
N LEU A 14 24.31 71.56 45.96
CA LEU A 14 22.84 71.69 46.00
C LEU A 14 22.16 71.55 44.63
N VAL A 15 22.86 71.86 43.52
CA VAL A 15 22.36 71.63 42.14
C VAL A 15 22.52 70.16 41.71
N ILE A 16 23.43 69.41 42.35
CA ILE A 16 23.71 67.99 42.09
C ILE A 16 22.51 67.05 42.35
N ARG A 17 21.51 67.46 43.14
CA ARG A 17 20.27 66.65 43.31
C ARG A 17 19.20 66.88 42.24
N SER A 18 19.34 67.84 41.30
CA SER A 18 18.21 68.23 40.43
C SER A 18 18.51 68.51 38.94
N ALA A 19 19.73 68.32 38.42
CA ALA A 19 20.04 68.64 37.02
C ALA A 19 20.58 67.43 36.21
N THR A 20 19.79 66.98 35.23
CA THR A 20 20.15 65.98 34.21
C THR A 20 20.84 66.65 33.01
N LEU A 21 22.12 67.02 33.13
CA LEU A 21 22.93 67.51 32.00
C LEU A 21 24.37 66.92 32.02
N PRO A 22 24.93 66.47 30.87
CA PRO A 22 26.18 65.69 30.82
C PRO A 22 27.49 66.46 31.07
N SER A 23 27.49 67.79 31.05
CA SER A 23 28.72 68.59 31.10
C SER A 23 29.19 68.98 32.51
N ILE A 24 28.47 68.56 33.55
CA ILE A 24 28.70 68.99 34.94
C ILE A 24 29.45 67.94 35.76
N SER A 25 29.30 66.64 35.46
CA SER A 25 29.81 65.52 36.28
C SER A 25 31.34 65.48 36.39
N GLY A 26 32.07 65.74 35.31
CA GLY A 26 33.55 65.71 35.34
C GLY A 26 34.18 66.77 36.25
N ASN A 27 33.57 67.96 36.35
CA ASN A 27 34.02 69.03 37.24
C ASN A 27 33.73 68.71 38.72
N VAL A 28 32.67 67.96 38.99
CA VAL A 28 32.26 67.52 40.34
C VAL A 28 33.19 66.42 40.85
N ILE A 29 33.47 65.41 40.02
CA ILE A 29 34.43 64.35 40.35
C ILE A 29 35.80 64.97 40.65
N GLN A 30 36.25 65.92 39.82
CA GLN A 30 37.53 66.62 40.04
C GLN A 30 37.54 67.47 41.33
N ALA A 31 36.40 68.02 41.75
CA ALA A 31 36.27 68.74 43.02
C ALA A 31 36.26 67.80 44.24
N LEU A 32 35.57 66.66 44.17
CA LEU A 32 35.55 65.64 45.23
C LEU A 32 36.93 64.99 45.44
N PHE A 33 37.68 64.77 44.37
CA PHE A 33 39.09 64.32 44.46
C PHE A 33 39.97 65.26 45.28
N LEU A 34 39.65 66.56 45.37
CA LEU A 34 40.45 67.51 46.16
C LEU A 34 40.28 67.33 47.67
N HIS A 35 39.23 66.65 48.12
CA HIS A 35 38.94 66.33 49.51
C HIS A 35 39.60 65.03 50.00
N LEU A 36 40.21 64.26 49.10
CA LEU A 36 40.87 62.99 49.42
C LEU A 36 42.34 63.16 49.87
N PRO A 37 42.90 62.20 50.65
CA PRO A 37 44.26 62.26 51.19
C PRO A 37 45.38 62.54 50.18
N ASP A 38 45.22 62.04 48.95
CA ASP A 38 46.21 62.16 47.88
C ASP A 38 46.22 63.52 47.16
N SER A 39 45.27 64.40 47.50
CA SER A 39 45.18 65.75 46.95
C SER A 39 46.24 66.68 47.52
N TYR A 40 46.81 67.54 46.66
CA TYR A 40 47.73 68.60 47.09
C TYR A 40 47.08 69.62 48.05
N LEU A 41 45.74 69.72 48.09
CA LEU A 41 45.00 70.58 49.02
C LEU A 41 44.69 69.89 50.36
N TYR A 42 44.81 68.57 50.45
CA TYR A 42 44.41 67.80 51.63
C TYR A 42 45.14 68.20 52.91
N PRO A 43 46.48 68.45 52.94
CA PRO A 43 47.17 68.84 54.17
C PRO A 43 46.68 70.17 54.77
N ILE A 44 46.13 71.06 53.93
CA ILE A 44 45.54 72.33 54.36
C ILE A 44 44.12 72.10 54.85
N LEU A 45 43.35 71.29 54.12
CA LEU A 45 41.97 70.96 54.46
C LEU A 45 41.86 70.11 55.74
N SER A 46 42.78 69.18 55.99
CA SER A 46 42.82 68.33 57.19
C SER A 46 43.18 69.08 58.47
N SER A 47 43.60 70.35 58.37
CA SER A 47 43.84 71.23 59.52
C SER A 47 42.57 71.92 60.04
N LEU A 48 41.44 71.72 59.37
CA LEU A 48 40.13 72.22 59.81
C LEU A 48 39.67 71.47 61.07
N PRO A 49 38.99 72.15 62.01
CA PRO A 49 38.46 71.50 63.21
C PRO A 49 37.36 70.48 62.86
N PRO A 50 37.10 69.48 63.73
CA PRO A 50 36.05 68.49 63.51
C PRO A 50 34.66 69.14 63.36
N PRO A 51 33.77 68.58 62.51
CA PRO A 51 32.44 69.13 62.28
C PRO A 51 31.56 69.03 63.52
N ASP A 52 30.93 70.14 63.92
CA ASP A 52 29.93 70.15 64.99
C ASP A 52 28.56 69.73 64.45
N ALA A 53 28.18 68.48 64.71
CA ALA A 53 26.93 67.88 64.23
C ALA A 53 25.66 68.55 64.80
N THR A 54 25.77 69.38 65.83
CA THR A 54 24.61 70.00 66.49
C THR A 54 24.16 71.31 65.83
N ASN A 55 24.98 71.95 64.98
CA ASN A 55 24.62 73.21 64.31
C ASN A 55 25.20 73.37 62.88
N PRO A 56 24.73 72.56 61.92
CA PRO A 56 25.36 72.37 60.60
C PRO A 56 25.28 73.58 59.65
N THR A 57 24.39 74.53 59.87
CA THR A 57 24.19 75.71 59.00
C THR A 57 25.00 76.94 59.41
N SER A 58 25.67 76.90 60.57
CA SER A 58 26.37 78.05 61.15
C SER A 58 27.72 78.37 60.48
N ALA A 59 28.35 77.38 59.82
CA ALA A 59 29.63 77.52 59.13
C ALA A 59 29.49 77.08 57.66
N THR A 60 29.93 77.93 56.73
CA THR A 60 29.96 77.61 55.29
C THR A 60 30.95 76.48 54.92
N ILE A 61 31.74 76.03 55.89
CA ILE A 61 32.82 75.03 55.75
C ILE A 61 32.37 73.63 56.24
N PHE A 62 31.20 73.51 56.87
CA PHE A 62 30.68 72.25 57.44
C PHE A 62 30.66 71.06 56.44
N PRO A 63 30.24 71.22 55.16
CA PRO A 63 30.29 70.12 54.20
C PRO A 63 31.71 69.63 53.93
N THR A 64 32.68 70.54 53.88
CA THR A 64 34.10 70.22 53.68
C THR A 64 34.69 69.53 54.92
N GLN A 65 34.30 69.93 56.13
CA GLN A 65 34.73 69.28 57.38
C GLN A 65 34.17 67.85 57.50
N SER A 66 32.90 67.65 57.17
CA SER A 66 32.27 66.33 57.17
C SER A 66 32.91 65.38 56.15
N ALA A 67 33.26 65.89 54.96
CA ALA A 67 33.89 65.10 53.89
C ALA A 67 35.31 64.60 54.27
N ILE A 68 36.06 65.35 55.08
CA ILE A 68 37.43 64.99 55.46
C ILE A 68 37.43 63.98 56.63
N TYR A 69 36.53 64.17 57.60
CA TYR A 69 36.47 63.31 58.79
C TYR A 69 35.72 61.98 58.54
N ASN A 70 34.83 61.93 57.54
CA ASN A 70 34.22 60.70 57.06
C ASN A 70 34.51 60.55 55.56
N SER A 71 35.75 60.17 55.23
CA SER A 71 36.18 60.02 53.85
C SER A 71 35.51 58.84 53.12
N LEU A 72 34.91 57.90 53.86
CA LEU A 72 34.21 56.74 53.29
C LEU A 72 33.03 57.15 52.41
N THR A 73 32.23 58.12 52.85
CA THR A 73 31.08 58.62 52.09
C THR A 73 31.52 59.41 50.84
N VAL A 74 32.71 60.01 50.87
CA VAL A 74 33.31 60.68 49.72
C VAL A 74 33.76 59.67 48.66
N TYR A 75 34.36 58.55 49.09
CA TYR A 75 34.71 57.45 48.19
C TYR A 75 33.46 56.81 47.55
N GLU A 76 32.39 56.60 48.32
CA GLU A 76 31.10 56.09 47.82
C GLU A 76 30.49 57.01 46.76
N GLU A 77 30.45 58.33 47.03
CA GLU A 77 29.92 59.31 46.08
C GLU A 77 30.81 59.43 44.83
N LEU A 78 32.12 59.30 44.97
CA LEU A 78 33.05 59.25 43.83
C LEU A 78 32.83 58.00 42.97
N ILE A 79 32.72 56.82 43.57
CA ILE A 79 32.51 55.56 42.86
C ILE A 79 31.18 55.63 42.11
N SER A 80 30.08 55.99 42.77
CA SER A 80 28.75 56.09 42.14
C SER A 80 28.69 57.12 41.00
N LEU A 81 29.38 58.27 41.13
CA LEU A 81 29.46 59.26 40.06
C LEU A 81 30.31 58.78 38.88
N THR A 82 31.43 58.09 39.15
CA THR A 82 32.25 57.48 38.08
C THR A 82 31.52 56.34 37.38
N GLU A 83 30.72 55.53 38.10
CA GLU A 83 29.85 54.50 37.52
C GLU A 83 28.86 55.10 36.55
N ARG A 84 28.17 56.15 36.98
CA ARG A 84 27.16 56.80 36.14
C ARG A 84 27.77 57.44 34.89
N GLU A 85 28.96 58.03 34.97
CA GLU A 85 29.66 58.54 33.80
C GLU A 85 30.05 57.42 32.82
N GLU A 86 30.62 56.32 33.34
CA GLU A 86 31.02 55.18 32.52
C GLU A 86 29.83 54.49 31.85
N GLU A 87 28.73 54.26 32.56
CA GLU A 87 27.51 53.66 31.99
C GLU A 87 26.91 54.52 30.86
N MET A 88 26.86 55.84 31.06
CA MET A 88 26.40 56.76 30.02
C MET A 88 27.33 56.76 28.82
N PHE A 89 28.65 56.72 29.04
CA PHE A 89 29.64 56.62 27.98
C PHE A 89 29.48 55.33 27.17
N ILE A 90 29.46 54.17 27.85
CA ILE A 90 29.26 52.84 27.25
C ILE A 90 27.97 52.83 26.42
N LYS A 91 26.87 53.34 26.96
CA LYS A 91 25.58 53.40 26.27
C LYS A 91 25.67 54.27 25.01
N SER A 92 26.30 55.44 25.10
CA SER A 92 26.45 56.34 23.96
C SER A 92 27.34 55.77 22.84
N GLU A 93 28.45 55.11 23.18
CA GLU A 93 29.33 54.47 22.20
C GLU A 93 28.72 53.21 21.60
N PHE A 94 28.02 52.41 22.41
CA PHE A 94 27.27 51.26 21.93
C PHE A 94 26.21 51.69 20.91
N ASP A 95 25.43 52.74 21.21
CA ASP A 95 24.40 53.24 20.29
C ASP A 95 25.01 53.80 19.00
N LYS A 96 26.16 54.49 19.06
CA LYS A 96 26.88 54.95 17.85
C LYS A 96 27.35 53.76 17.00
N GLN A 97 28.09 52.83 17.59
CA GLN A 97 28.72 51.72 16.85
C GLN A 97 27.71 50.70 16.33
N ARG A 98 26.56 50.56 16.99
CA ARG A 98 25.44 49.71 16.53
C ARG A 98 24.79 50.19 15.24
N THR A 99 24.89 51.47 14.90
CA THR A 99 24.29 52.01 13.66
C THR A 99 25.09 51.74 12.39
N HIS A 100 26.30 51.19 12.50
CA HIS A 100 27.09 50.78 11.35
C HIS A 100 26.59 49.45 10.75
N LEU A 101 26.18 49.48 9.48
CA LEU A 101 25.80 48.28 8.71
C LEU A 101 27.00 47.33 8.59
N GLY A 102 26.90 46.14 9.22
CA GLY A 102 27.94 45.11 9.22
C GLY A 102 28.73 44.96 10.53
N GLY A 103 28.29 45.58 11.63
CA GLY A 103 28.99 45.50 12.93
C GLY A 103 28.95 44.12 13.62
N PRO A 104 29.82 43.90 14.64
CA PRO A 104 29.86 42.68 15.45
C PRO A 104 28.52 42.39 16.15
N LYS A 105 28.32 41.14 16.59
CA LYS A 105 27.14 40.78 17.40
C LYS A 105 27.04 41.69 18.64
N PRO A 106 25.83 42.08 19.08
CA PRO A 106 25.63 43.02 20.18
C PRO A 106 26.38 42.65 21.48
N GLU A 107 26.50 41.34 21.76
CA GLU A 107 27.22 40.83 22.93
C GLU A 107 28.74 41.01 22.83
N GLN A 108 29.32 40.76 21.65
CA GLN A 108 30.73 41.02 21.40
C GLN A 108 31.03 42.52 21.41
N LEU A 109 30.17 43.34 20.80
CA LEU A 109 30.33 44.80 20.79
C LEU A 109 30.29 45.40 22.20
N ARG A 110 29.39 44.93 23.08
CA ARG A 110 29.37 45.33 24.50
C ARG A 110 30.64 44.93 25.24
N LYS A 111 31.17 43.73 24.94
CA LYS A 111 32.38 43.23 25.56
C LYS A 111 33.61 44.03 25.14
N ASP A 112 33.72 44.37 23.86
CA ASP A 112 34.84 45.15 23.32
C ASP A 112 34.83 46.60 23.85
N ILE A 113 33.66 47.27 23.85
CA ILE A 113 33.50 48.61 24.45
C ILE A 113 33.77 48.56 25.96
N GLY A 114 33.32 47.50 26.65
CA GLY A 114 33.59 47.30 28.07
C GLY A 114 35.09 47.19 28.40
N ILE A 115 35.86 46.46 27.57
CA ILE A 115 37.33 46.35 27.73
C ILE A 115 38.01 47.71 27.54
N GLU A 116 37.57 48.51 26.56
CA GLU A 116 38.13 49.84 26.30
C GLU A 116 37.91 50.80 27.48
N VAL A 117 36.71 50.80 28.05
CA VAL A 117 36.37 51.61 29.23
C VAL A 117 37.14 51.15 30.46
N TRP A 118 37.32 49.83 30.63
CA TRP A 118 38.01 49.24 31.79
C TRP A 118 39.45 49.75 31.95
N HIS A 119 40.21 49.87 30.85
CA HIS A 119 41.58 50.39 30.90
C HIS A 119 41.68 51.88 31.32
N SER A 120 40.60 52.64 31.18
CA SER A 120 40.54 54.08 31.52
C SER A 120 39.86 54.38 32.86
N SER A 121 39.27 53.36 33.50
CA SER A 121 38.47 53.52 34.72
C SER A 121 39.33 53.82 35.95
N LYS A 122 38.90 54.79 36.75
CA LYS A 122 39.52 55.13 38.05
C LYS A 122 38.98 54.27 39.20
N LYS A 123 37.96 53.44 38.95
CA LYS A 123 37.29 52.62 39.97
C LYS A 123 38.23 51.63 40.66
N HIS A 124 39.15 51.02 39.92
CA HIS A 124 40.09 50.06 40.49
C HIS A 124 41.02 50.70 41.53
N GLN A 125 41.50 51.92 41.28
CA GLN A 125 42.34 52.66 42.24
C GLN A 125 41.55 53.09 43.48
N LEU A 126 40.31 53.57 43.30
CA LEU A 126 39.42 53.94 44.40
C LEU A 126 39.00 52.72 45.24
N GLY A 127 38.78 51.57 44.60
CA GLY A 127 38.47 50.30 45.26
C GLY A 127 39.60 49.78 46.14
N LEU A 128 40.86 49.86 45.69
CA LEU A 128 42.02 49.47 46.51
C LEU A 128 42.15 50.33 47.78
N GLN A 129 41.90 51.64 47.67
CA GLN A 129 41.95 52.55 48.82
C GLN A 129 40.78 52.32 49.79
N LEU A 130 39.60 52.02 49.24
CA LEU A 130 38.42 51.64 50.02
C LEU A 130 38.66 50.33 50.78
N ASP A 131 39.27 49.32 50.14
CA ASP A 131 39.62 48.04 50.75
C ASP A 131 40.64 48.19 51.89
N GLU A 132 41.68 49.03 51.72
CA GLU A 132 42.64 49.33 52.80
C GLU A 132 41.95 49.97 54.01
N MET A 133 41.00 50.89 53.77
CA MET A 133 40.22 51.53 54.83
C MET A 133 39.30 50.53 55.54
N VAL A 134 38.52 49.75 54.78
CA VAL A 134 37.61 48.73 55.31
C VAL A 134 38.40 47.66 56.09
N HIS A 135 39.55 47.23 55.55
CA HIS A 135 40.46 46.33 56.25
C HIS A 135 40.95 46.94 57.57
N GLY A 136 41.36 48.21 57.58
CA GLY A 136 41.76 48.92 58.81
C GLY A 136 40.64 49.00 59.85
N ILE A 137 39.41 49.30 59.43
CA ILE A 137 38.21 49.39 60.28
C ILE A 137 37.91 48.04 60.96
N VAL A 138 37.95 46.94 60.19
CA VAL A 138 37.69 45.59 60.69
C VAL A 138 38.81 45.11 61.60
N THR A 139 40.08 45.39 61.26
CA THR A 139 41.24 44.96 62.06
C THR A 139 41.31 45.67 63.42
N ILE A 140 40.89 46.93 63.48
CA ILE A 140 40.84 47.73 64.72
C ILE A 140 39.56 47.44 65.54
N GLY A 141 38.54 46.83 64.94
CA GLY A 141 37.29 46.47 65.60
C GLY A 141 36.32 47.64 65.74
N ILE A 142 36.32 48.58 64.80
CA ILE A 142 35.40 49.73 64.81
C ILE A 142 33.98 49.21 64.46
N PRO A 143 32.94 49.59 65.23
CA PRO A 143 31.57 49.12 65.02
C PRO A 143 30.86 49.85 63.87
N ASP A 144 31.31 49.59 62.64
CA ASP A 144 30.66 50.03 61.39
C ASP A 144 30.13 48.81 60.62
N GLU A 145 28.82 48.54 60.73
CA GLU A 145 28.20 47.33 60.14
C GLU A 145 28.44 47.23 58.62
N PHE A 146 28.45 48.36 57.91
CA PHE A 146 28.61 48.40 56.46
C PHE A 146 30.02 48.00 56.04
N ALA A 147 31.05 48.51 56.73
CA ALA A 147 32.43 48.12 56.48
C ALA A 147 32.66 46.63 56.76
N TRP A 148 32.06 46.08 57.81
CA TRP A 148 32.15 44.64 58.10
C TRP A 148 31.46 43.77 57.04
N CYS A 149 30.27 44.15 56.56
CA CYS A 149 29.58 43.44 55.47
C CYS A 149 30.39 43.48 54.17
N MET A 150 30.88 44.66 53.78
CA MET A 150 31.75 44.83 52.60
C MET A 150 33.01 43.97 52.67
N TRP A 151 33.60 43.85 53.87
CA TRP A 151 34.78 43.01 54.08
C TRP A 151 34.48 41.52 53.91
N PHE A 152 33.34 41.04 54.39
CA PHE A 152 32.91 39.65 54.21
C PHE A 152 32.57 39.34 52.75
N GLU A 153 31.89 40.24 52.06
CA GLU A 153 31.49 40.05 50.66
C GLU A 153 32.67 40.14 49.69
N GLY A 154 33.73 40.88 50.03
CA GLY A 154 34.93 41.02 49.19
C GLY A 154 36.04 40.00 49.41
N ARG A 155 35.87 39.02 50.31
CA ARG A 155 36.86 37.96 50.57
C ARG A 155 36.64 36.78 49.62
N ASP A 156 37.70 36.42 48.87
CA ASP A 156 37.69 35.23 48.03
C ASP A 156 38.04 33.98 48.86
N SER A 157 37.03 33.33 49.44
CA SER A 157 37.20 32.06 50.17
C SER A 157 36.03 31.11 49.91
N ASP A 158 36.33 29.83 49.70
CA ASP A 158 35.38 28.73 49.48
C ASP A 158 34.81 28.14 50.80
N THR A 159 35.46 28.43 51.93
CA THR A 159 35.09 27.92 53.26
C THR A 159 34.49 28.99 54.18
N VAL A 160 33.19 28.90 54.43
CA VAL A 160 32.59 29.43 55.66
C VAL A 160 32.84 28.39 56.74
N GLY A 161 33.78 28.70 57.65
CA GLY A 161 34.37 27.81 58.66
C GLY A 161 33.64 26.51 59.01
N THR A 162 34.15 25.39 58.50
CA THR A 162 33.96 24.05 59.07
C THR A 162 35.26 23.25 58.98
N GLY A 163 35.89 23.01 60.14
CA GLY A 163 37.09 22.18 60.29
C GLY A 163 36.81 20.67 60.18
N TYR A 164 36.09 20.24 59.15
CA TYR A 164 35.88 18.82 58.85
C TYR A 164 36.26 18.51 57.39
N ALA A 165 37.55 18.67 57.09
CA ALA A 165 38.18 17.80 56.12
C ALA A 165 38.49 16.48 56.85
N ILE A 166 37.85 15.40 56.41
CA ILE A 166 38.15 14.04 56.86
C ILE A 166 39.57 13.70 56.41
N ASN A 167 40.56 13.78 57.31
CA ASN A 167 41.32 12.61 57.77
C ASN A 167 42.48 12.95 58.72
N LEU A 168 42.78 11.96 59.54
CA LEU A 168 43.82 11.85 60.55
C LEU A 168 45.22 12.35 60.14
N THR A 169 45.86 13.01 61.12
CA THR A 169 47.31 13.01 61.45
C THR A 169 48.31 13.63 60.45
N MET A 170 49.16 14.52 60.98
CA MET A 170 50.12 15.42 60.31
C MET A 170 49.41 16.67 59.77
N ILE A 171 49.48 17.83 60.41
CA ILE A 171 50.67 18.68 60.47
C ILE A 171 50.55 19.54 61.74
N THR A 172 51.49 19.34 62.66
CA THR A 172 51.88 20.33 63.65
C THR A 172 52.84 21.31 62.97
N GLU A 173 52.78 22.58 63.37
CA GLU A 173 53.77 23.63 63.04
C GLU A 173 53.86 24.05 61.57
N LEU A 174 53.11 25.10 61.20
CA LEU A 174 53.59 26.29 60.46
C LEU A 174 52.41 27.24 60.22
N GLY A 175 52.65 28.52 60.45
CA GLY A 175 51.63 29.55 60.49
C GLY A 175 51.03 29.95 59.14
N THR A 176 49.94 30.71 59.26
CA THR A 176 49.36 31.65 58.29
C THR A 176 48.98 31.09 56.93
N LEU A 177 47.67 30.95 56.68
CA LEU A 177 47.02 31.31 55.41
C LEU A 177 45.53 31.52 55.67
N GLU A 178 45.03 32.66 55.19
CA GLU A 178 43.79 33.31 55.59
C GLU A 178 42.54 32.68 54.96
N GLY A 179 41.88 31.78 55.69
CA GLY A 179 40.44 31.54 55.57
C GLY A 179 39.65 32.56 56.40
N LEU A 180 38.37 32.77 56.09
CA LEU A 180 37.45 33.64 56.84
C LEU A 180 37.40 33.14 58.31
N SER A 181 38.21 33.76 59.17
CA SER A 181 38.49 33.18 60.49
C SER A 181 37.20 33.14 61.30
N LEU A 182 36.92 32.01 61.95
CA LEU A 182 35.78 31.86 62.86
C LEU A 182 35.78 32.96 63.94
N ALA A 183 36.95 33.53 64.25
CA ALA A 183 37.10 34.65 65.17
C ALA A 183 36.44 35.95 64.66
N TYR A 184 36.61 36.31 63.37
CA TYR A 184 35.99 37.52 62.81
C TYR A 184 34.47 37.36 62.64
N LEU A 185 33.98 36.18 62.27
CA LEU A 185 32.53 35.90 62.21
C LEU A 185 31.87 35.98 63.60
N LYS A 186 32.55 35.45 64.62
CA LYS A 186 32.10 35.58 66.03
C LYS A 186 32.12 37.03 66.50
N GLN A 187 33.21 37.75 66.22
CA GLN A 187 33.33 39.17 66.56
C GLN A 187 32.25 40.02 65.88
N PHE A 188 31.88 39.72 64.63
CA PHE A 188 30.78 40.38 63.94
C PHE A 188 29.42 40.10 64.61
N ILE A 189 29.14 38.86 65.00
CA ILE A 189 27.91 38.51 65.72
C ILE A 189 27.84 39.22 67.08
N GLU A 190 28.97 39.36 67.78
CA GLU A 190 29.06 40.09 69.06
C GLU A 190 28.88 41.60 68.89
N LEU A 191 29.47 42.20 67.85
CA LEU A 191 29.35 43.64 67.58
C LEU A 191 27.96 44.02 67.04
N PHE A 192 27.31 43.14 66.27
CA PHE A 192 26.05 43.42 65.58
C PHE A 192 25.01 42.29 65.74
N PRO A 193 24.53 42.00 66.96
CA PRO A 193 23.59 40.90 67.20
C PRO A 193 22.22 41.10 66.54
N THR A 194 21.85 42.34 66.20
CA THR A 194 20.60 42.69 65.51
C THR A 194 20.71 42.62 63.98
N SER A 195 21.91 42.39 63.42
CA SER A 195 22.12 42.33 61.97
C SER A 195 21.45 41.09 61.37
N THR A 196 20.83 41.25 60.20
CA THR A 196 20.19 40.14 59.48
C THR A 196 21.21 39.08 59.06
N LEU A 197 22.42 39.50 58.69
CA LEU A 197 23.51 38.60 58.34
C LEU A 197 24.04 37.84 59.56
N ALA A 198 24.15 38.52 60.71
CA ALA A 198 24.52 37.88 61.98
C ALA A 198 23.50 36.80 62.38
N ARG A 199 22.20 37.08 62.22
CA ARG A 199 21.11 36.11 62.46
C ARG A 199 21.22 34.88 61.54
N MET A 200 21.50 35.09 60.25
CA MET A 200 21.70 34.01 59.29
C MET A 200 22.92 33.14 59.64
N LEU A 201 24.04 33.78 59.99
CA LEU A 201 25.26 33.10 60.44
C LEU A 201 25.03 32.30 61.72
N THR A 202 24.29 32.84 62.70
CA THR A 202 23.91 32.10 63.90
C THR A 202 23.04 30.88 63.59
N GLY A 203 22.09 31.01 62.65
CA GLY A 203 21.26 29.89 62.20
C GLY A 203 22.08 28.80 61.49
N TYR A 204 23.01 29.21 60.62
CA TYR A 204 23.91 28.29 59.92
C TYR A 204 24.87 27.54 60.86
N PHE A 205 25.43 28.22 61.87
CA PHE A 205 26.30 27.57 62.86
C PHE A 205 25.54 26.59 63.75
N ALA A 206 24.26 26.87 64.06
CA ALA A 206 23.39 25.92 64.75
C ALA A 206 23.12 24.68 63.88
N TYR A 207 22.81 24.85 62.58
CA TYR A 207 22.56 23.75 61.63
C TYR A 207 23.76 22.83 61.43
N SER A 208 24.93 23.43 61.19
CA SER A 208 26.17 22.71 60.90
C SER A 208 26.76 21.99 62.13
N LYS A 209 26.13 22.11 63.32
CA LYS A 209 26.57 21.50 64.59
C LYS A 209 28.06 21.75 64.90
N VAL A 210 28.57 22.94 64.57
CA VAL A 210 29.97 23.30 64.86
C VAL A 210 30.18 23.31 66.38
N ALA A 211 30.94 22.33 66.87
CA ALA A 211 31.00 21.96 68.28
C ALA A 211 31.60 23.04 69.20
N HIS A 212 30.99 23.11 70.39
CA HIS A 212 31.40 23.84 71.58
C HIS A 212 32.81 23.46 72.04
N GLY A 213 33.80 24.31 71.78
CA GLY A 213 35.17 24.03 72.19
C GLY A 213 36.14 25.17 71.98
N HIS A 214 35.85 26.37 72.47
CA HIS A 214 36.87 27.39 72.76
C HIS A 214 36.30 28.40 73.78
N GLU A 215 37.02 28.60 74.89
CA GLU A 215 36.73 29.57 75.96
C GLU A 215 36.63 30.99 75.38
N GLY A 216 35.45 31.62 75.48
CA GLY A 216 35.27 33.01 75.03
C GLY A 216 33.84 33.47 74.75
N LEU A 217 32.84 32.58 74.69
CA LEU A 217 31.43 32.99 74.49
C LEU A 217 30.77 33.37 75.83
N THR A 218 30.02 34.47 75.88
CA THR A 218 29.23 34.87 77.05
C THR A 218 28.09 33.88 77.31
N GLU A 219 27.75 33.66 78.60
CA GLU A 219 26.71 32.69 79.00
C GLU A 219 25.35 32.92 78.29
N GLU A 220 25.03 34.17 77.93
CA GLU A 220 23.81 34.55 77.19
C GLU A 220 23.76 33.98 75.76
N LEU A 221 24.88 33.94 75.04
CA LEU A 221 24.94 33.38 73.68
C LEU A 221 24.82 31.86 73.71
N THR A 222 25.51 31.19 74.63
CA THR A 222 25.35 29.74 74.86
C THR A 222 23.92 29.36 75.26
N PHE A 223 23.24 30.19 76.07
CA PHE A 223 21.84 29.94 76.44
C PHE A 223 20.90 30.05 75.22
N ALA A 224 21.12 31.02 74.34
CA ALA A 224 20.38 31.16 73.08
C ALA A 224 20.58 29.97 72.12
N PHE A 225 21.77 29.36 72.10
CA PHE A 225 22.06 28.17 71.27
C PHE A 225 21.45 26.86 71.80
N THR A 226 21.13 26.76 73.10
CA THR A 226 20.75 25.47 73.73
C THR A 226 19.25 25.21 73.90
N ASN A 227 18.37 26.22 73.91
CA ASN A 227 16.96 26.03 74.31
C ASN A 227 15.90 26.17 73.21
N HIS A 228 16.29 26.34 71.94
CA HIS A 228 15.34 26.39 70.81
C HIS A 228 15.59 25.27 69.79
N ALA A 229 15.43 24.03 70.25
CA ALA A 229 15.50 22.81 69.43
C ALA A 229 14.11 22.43 68.90
N SER A 230 13.59 23.18 67.94
CA SER A 230 12.49 22.74 67.07
C SER A 230 12.86 23.05 65.61
N GLU A 231 12.89 22.03 64.76
CA GLU A 231 13.21 22.08 63.33
C GLU A 231 12.39 23.17 62.57
N ASP A 232 11.18 23.51 63.04
CA ASP A 232 10.30 24.47 62.37
C ASP A 232 10.69 25.96 62.50
N ILE A 233 11.45 26.36 63.52
CA ILE A 233 11.89 27.78 63.68
C ILE A 233 13.18 28.03 62.88
N PHE A 234 13.92 26.97 62.59
CA PHE A 234 15.19 26.98 61.86
C PHE A 234 14.99 27.39 60.40
N ASP A 235 14.06 26.74 59.69
CA ASP A 235 13.73 27.03 58.29
C ASP A 235 13.21 28.46 58.10
N ILE A 236 12.34 28.92 59.01
CA ILE A 236 11.81 30.28 59.00
C ILE A 236 12.94 31.29 59.20
N SER A 237 13.87 31.05 60.13
CA SER A 237 14.92 32.02 60.42
C SER A 237 15.94 32.20 59.29
N LEU A 238 16.31 31.12 58.59
CA LEU A 238 17.24 31.15 57.44
C LEU A 238 16.55 31.64 56.16
N GLN A 239 15.35 31.15 55.86
CA GLN A 239 14.59 31.60 54.68
C GLN A 239 14.16 33.06 54.81
N ASP A 240 13.66 33.49 55.98
CA ASP A 240 13.30 34.90 56.20
C ASP A 240 14.53 35.81 56.11
N ALA A 241 15.68 35.40 56.67
CA ALA A 241 16.91 36.17 56.56
C ALA A 241 17.43 36.22 55.11
N PHE A 242 17.37 35.10 54.37
CA PHE A 242 17.80 35.03 52.98
C PHE A 242 16.92 35.88 52.06
N SER A 243 15.60 35.94 52.29
CA SER A 243 14.67 36.77 51.51
C SER A 243 15.05 38.27 51.52
N VAL A 244 15.72 38.72 52.59
CA VAL A 244 16.22 40.09 52.76
C VAL A 244 17.66 40.24 52.23
N LEU A 245 18.45 39.15 52.21
CA LEU A 245 19.88 39.12 51.84
C LEU A 245 20.13 38.51 50.45
N LEU A 246 19.19 38.65 49.51
CA LEU A 246 19.32 38.07 48.15
C LEU A 246 20.56 38.56 47.40
N ASP A 247 21.01 39.78 47.66
CA ASP A 247 22.17 40.38 47.01
C ASP A 247 23.51 40.01 47.67
N SER A 248 23.49 39.29 48.82
CA SER A 248 24.71 38.91 49.53
C SER A 248 25.29 37.59 49.00
N LEU A 249 26.56 37.62 48.60
CA LEU A 249 27.27 36.42 48.10
C LEU A 249 27.35 35.32 49.17
N LEU A 250 27.67 35.70 50.42
CA LEU A 250 27.82 34.77 51.52
C LEU A 250 26.50 34.09 51.87
N ALA A 251 25.38 34.84 51.80
CA ALA A 251 24.05 34.31 52.02
C ALA A 251 23.66 33.27 50.95
N ASN A 252 23.92 33.57 49.66
CA ASN A 252 23.64 32.63 48.56
C ASN A 252 24.47 31.34 48.68
N ILE A 253 25.74 31.42 49.08
CA ILE A 253 26.59 30.22 49.29
C ILE A 253 26.03 29.34 50.41
N ILE A 254 25.68 29.94 51.55
CA ILE A 254 25.12 29.20 52.70
C ILE A 254 23.82 28.51 52.30
N THR A 255 22.88 29.24 51.69
CA THR A 255 21.57 28.71 51.31
C THR A 255 21.69 27.61 50.24
N ALA A 256 22.51 27.81 49.20
CA ALA A 256 22.74 26.80 48.17
C ALA A 256 23.37 25.52 48.74
N ARG A 257 24.26 25.66 49.74
CA ARG A 257 24.89 24.53 50.43
C ARG A 257 23.89 23.77 51.31
N VAL A 258 23.01 24.47 52.02
CA VAL A 258 21.94 23.83 52.82
C VAL A 258 20.98 23.05 51.92
N HIS A 259 20.46 23.66 50.85
CA HIS A 259 19.60 22.94 49.89
C HIS A 259 20.29 21.73 49.26
N SER A 260 21.59 21.82 48.98
CA SER A 260 22.36 20.67 48.48
C SER A 260 22.52 19.55 49.51
N GLN A 261 22.58 19.86 50.81
CA GLN A 261 22.70 18.87 51.88
C GLN A 261 21.36 18.19 52.19
N GLU A 262 20.26 18.93 52.05
CA GLU A 262 18.88 18.41 52.18
C GLU A 262 18.37 17.70 50.90
N LEU A 263 19.24 17.52 49.89
CA LEU A 263 18.93 16.87 48.60
C LEU A 263 17.88 17.61 47.74
N GLU A 264 17.65 18.90 48.01
CA GLU A 264 16.76 19.78 47.25
C GLU A 264 17.49 20.39 46.04
N TYR A 265 17.90 19.54 45.11
CA TYR A 265 18.78 19.93 44.00
C TYR A 265 18.21 21.03 43.09
N THR A 266 16.88 21.07 42.89
CA THR A 266 16.25 22.10 42.05
C THR A 266 16.40 23.51 42.61
N ASP A 267 16.33 23.65 43.92
CA ASP A 267 16.44 24.95 44.58
C ASP A 267 17.91 25.31 44.83
N ALA A 268 18.77 24.31 45.10
CA ALA A 268 20.22 24.48 45.09
C ALA A 268 20.74 25.03 43.75
N ILE A 269 20.23 24.52 42.61
CA ILE A 269 20.59 25.02 41.27
C ILE A 269 20.21 26.49 41.11
N LYS A 270 18.96 26.86 41.46
CA LYS A 270 18.47 28.24 41.31
C LYS A 270 19.30 29.23 42.13
N VAL A 271 19.59 28.88 43.40
CA VAL A 271 20.37 29.75 44.30
C VAL A 271 21.84 29.82 43.87
N ALA A 272 22.40 28.73 43.35
CA ALA A 272 23.77 28.74 42.84
C ALA A 272 23.91 29.53 41.52
N GLU A 273 22.93 29.46 40.62
CA GLU A 273 22.89 30.28 39.40
C GLU A 273 22.71 31.78 39.72
N SER A 274 21.87 32.14 40.71
CA SER A 274 21.76 33.52 41.18
C SER A 274 23.07 34.01 41.81
N GLY A 275 23.73 33.15 42.60
CA GLY A 275 25.05 33.43 43.18
C GLY A 275 26.12 33.70 42.11
N LEU A 276 26.16 32.92 41.03
CA LEU A 276 27.11 33.17 39.92
C LEU A 276 26.86 34.50 39.19
N GLU A 277 25.59 34.92 39.06
CA GLU A 277 25.26 36.22 38.46
C GLU A 277 25.68 37.38 39.37
N LEU A 278 25.55 37.23 40.70
CA LEU A 278 26.05 38.20 41.68
C LEU A 278 27.57 38.33 41.62
N ILE A 279 28.31 37.21 41.46
CA ILE A 279 29.76 37.25 41.26
C ILE A 279 30.09 38.09 40.03
N ARG A 280 29.43 37.86 38.89
CA ARG A 280 29.71 38.65 37.67
C ARG A 280 29.51 40.15 37.90
N ARG A 281 28.46 40.55 38.62
CA ARG A 281 28.21 41.95 38.99
C ARG A 281 29.27 42.48 39.94
N TYR A 282 29.67 41.70 40.94
CA TYR A 282 30.71 42.07 41.89
C TYR A 282 32.07 42.28 41.19
N GLU A 283 32.46 41.34 40.33
CA GLU A 283 33.71 41.41 39.57
C GLU A 283 33.70 42.56 38.57
N SER A 284 32.56 42.90 37.96
CA SER A 284 32.45 44.07 37.08
C SER A 284 32.62 45.39 37.83
N ASN A 285 32.17 45.46 39.08
CA ASN A 285 32.20 46.69 39.88
C ASN A 285 33.56 46.90 40.56
N THR A 286 34.19 45.83 41.04
CA THR A 286 35.44 45.89 41.83
C THR A 286 36.70 45.53 41.04
N ALA A 287 36.56 44.96 39.84
CA ALA A 287 37.65 44.42 39.03
C ALA A 287 38.51 43.33 39.74
N ARG A 288 37.99 42.72 40.81
CA ARG A 288 38.62 41.62 41.56
C ARG A 288 37.93 40.31 41.19
N GLU A 289 38.70 39.29 40.84
CA GLU A 289 38.17 37.94 40.56
C GLU A 289 37.94 37.18 41.88
N LEU A 290 36.76 36.58 42.05
CA LEU A 290 36.41 35.72 43.19
C LEU A 290 36.42 34.24 42.74
N ARG A 291 37.62 33.65 42.66
CA ARG A 291 37.84 32.32 42.07
C ARG A 291 37.34 31.20 42.96
N GLU A 292 37.59 31.28 44.26
CA GLU A 292 37.22 30.25 45.23
C GLU A 292 35.71 30.27 45.49
N VAL A 293 35.09 31.45 45.53
CA VAL A 293 33.62 31.57 45.65
C VAL A 293 32.91 31.02 44.40
N ARG A 294 33.44 31.29 43.20
CA ARG A 294 32.91 30.70 41.96
C ARG A 294 33.06 29.19 41.93
N LYS A 295 34.22 28.68 42.37
CA LYS A 295 34.48 27.25 42.50
C LYS A 295 33.47 26.58 43.44
N ALA A 296 33.11 27.22 44.56
CA ALA A 296 32.10 26.70 45.48
C ALA A 296 30.70 26.55 44.82
N PHE A 297 30.24 27.54 44.06
CA PHE A 297 28.98 27.42 43.31
C PHE A 297 29.06 26.39 42.18
N HIS A 298 30.19 26.30 41.46
CA HIS A 298 30.40 25.27 40.45
C HIS A 298 30.37 23.86 41.05
N ILE A 299 30.91 23.66 42.27
CA ILE A 299 30.81 22.39 43.00
C ILE A 299 29.35 22.07 43.34
N ILE A 300 28.59 23.05 43.85
CA ILE A 300 27.17 22.84 44.18
C ILE A 300 26.35 22.50 42.91
N LEU A 301 26.59 23.21 41.81
CA LEU A 301 25.96 22.92 40.51
C LEU A 301 26.37 21.55 39.96
N ALA A 302 27.63 21.18 40.09
CA ALA A 302 28.12 19.87 39.66
C ALA A 302 27.47 18.71 40.44
N ILE A 303 27.22 18.88 41.74
CA ILE A 303 26.55 17.89 42.59
C ILE A 303 25.05 17.82 42.25
N SER A 304 24.42 18.96 42.00
CA SER A 304 22.97 19.05 41.80
C SER A 304 22.50 18.72 40.36
N PHE A 305 23.37 18.80 39.35
CA PHE A 305 23.04 18.38 37.98
C PHE A 305 23.26 16.89 37.74
N HIS A 306 22.25 16.18 37.23
CA HIS A 306 22.32 14.75 36.87
C HIS A 306 22.81 14.45 35.43
N HIS A 307 23.32 15.45 34.69
CA HIS A 307 23.43 15.43 33.21
C HIS A 307 24.77 15.98 32.68
N PRO A 308 25.08 15.88 31.36
CA PRO A 308 26.33 16.39 30.76
C PRO A 308 26.68 17.85 31.06
N ARG A 309 25.73 18.69 31.51
CA ARG A 309 26.00 20.02 32.03
C ARG A 309 26.88 20.00 33.29
N ALA A 310 26.74 18.99 34.14
CA ALA A 310 27.62 18.76 35.29
C ALA A 310 29.08 18.63 34.84
N LEU A 311 29.35 17.91 33.73
CA LEU A 311 30.71 17.72 33.20
C LEU A 311 31.40 19.04 32.83
N TYR A 312 30.65 20.04 32.36
CA TYR A 312 31.21 21.35 32.05
C TYR A 312 31.77 22.01 33.32
N PHE A 313 30.96 22.10 34.38
CA PHE A 313 31.37 22.66 35.67
C PHE A 313 32.45 21.81 36.35
N LEU A 314 32.34 20.49 36.25
CA LEU A 314 33.31 19.53 36.78
C LEU A 314 34.71 19.74 36.18
N ASN A 315 34.78 19.85 34.85
CA ASN A 315 36.03 20.10 34.13
C ASN A 315 36.62 21.47 34.48
N ASP A 316 35.78 22.47 34.73
CA ASP A 316 36.24 23.79 35.13
C ASP A 316 36.83 23.77 36.55
N VAL A 317 36.20 23.05 37.49
CA VAL A 317 36.71 22.84 38.85
C VAL A 317 38.02 22.04 38.85
N LEU A 318 38.12 20.98 38.05
CA LEU A 318 39.32 20.13 37.97
C LEU A 318 40.53 20.83 37.36
N LYS A 319 40.33 21.75 36.43
CA LYS A 319 41.41 22.60 35.91
C LYS A 319 42.02 23.48 37.00
N GLN A 320 41.22 23.86 37.99
CA GLN A 320 41.62 24.74 39.08
C GLN A 320 42.18 23.94 40.27
N ASP A 321 41.61 22.76 40.57
CA ASP A 321 42.03 21.91 41.68
C ASP A 321 41.91 20.40 41.34
N PRO A 322 43.03 19.74 40.98
CA PRO A 322 43.03 18.32 40.61
C PRO A 322 42.79 17.33 41.77
N THR A 323 42.82 17.79 43.02
CA THR A 323 42.86 16.90 44.21
C THR A 323 41.53 16.75 44.94
N ASN A 324 40.48 17.41 44.46
CA ASN A 324 39.20 17.43 45.14
C ASN A 324 38.46 16.07 45.04
N GLY A 325 38.42 15.33 46.16
CA GLY A 325 37.95 13.94 46.24
C GLY A 325 36.49 13.71 45.86
N TYR A 326 35.61 14.71 46.01
CA TYR A 326 34.22 14.62 45.57
C TYR A 326 34.09 14.54 44.04
N VAL A 327 35.06 15.11 43.33
CA VAL A 327 35.08 15.19 41.87
C VAL A 327 35.69 13.94 41.24
N LEU A 328 36.67 13.32 41.90
CA LEU A 328 37.21 12.01 41.53
C LEU A 328 36.13 10.92 41.51
N CYS A 329 35.18 10.94 42.46
CA CYS A 329 34.03 10.03 42.45
C CYS A 329 33.12 10.19 41.22
N ALA A 330 32.97 11.40 40.68
CA ALA A 330 32.16 11.66 39.48
C ALA A 330 32.92 11.39 38.16
N GLN A 331 34.25 11.52 38.18
CA GLN A 331 35.10 11.37 36.98
C GLN A 331 35.54 9.92 36.72
N VAL A 332 35.78 9.12 37.76
CA VAL A 332 36.12 7.68 37.63
C VAL A 332 34.97 6.87 37.01
N ALA A 333 33.71 7.30 37.22
CA ALA A 333 32.54 6.67 36.62
C ALA A 333 32.47 6.77 35.08
N ASN A 334 33.27 7.65 34.43
CA ASN A 334 33.10 7.98 33.02
C ASN A 334 34.37 7.94 32.14
N GLN A 335 35.58 7.62 32.64
CA GLN A 335 36.82 7.91 31.87
C GLN A 335 37.96 6.86 31.80
N LEU A 336 37.88 5.64 32.34
CA LEU A 336 39.02 4.68 32.25
C LEU A 336 38.77 3.52 31.26
N PRO A 337 39.67 3.29 30.27
CA PRO A 337 39.68 2.08 29.44
C PRO A 337 40.16 0.84 30.20
N ASP A 338 39.71 -0.35 29.77
CA ASP A 338 39.79 -1.62 30.51
C ASP A 338 41.17 -2.31 30.62
N ASP A 339 42.25 -1.72 30.06
CA ASP A 339 43.50 -2.45 29.79
C ASP A 339 44.67 -2.23 30.79
N MET A 340 44.46 -1.82 32.05
CA MET A 340 45.57 -1.58 33.00
C MET A 340 45.35 -2.20 34.39
N ASP A 341 46.32 -2.99 34.87
CA ASP A 341 46.27 -3.71 36.17
C ASP A 341 46.09 -2.79 37.40
N LYS A 342 46.55 -1.53 37.34
CA LYS A 342 46.29 -0.54 38.41
C LYS A 342 44.88 0.06 38.38
N GLY A 343 44.17 -0.09 37.26
CA GLY A 343 42.78 0.34 37.10
C GLY A 343 41.82 -0.48 37.94
N VAL A 344 42.13 -1.76 38.16
CA VAL A 344 41.32 -2.70 38.94
C VAL A 344 41.36 -2.35 40.43
N GLU A 345 42.54 -2.12 41.03
CA GLU A 345 42.67 -1.68 42.43
C GLU A 345 41.94 -0.33 42.69
N THR A 346 42.00 0.61 41.74
CA THR A 346 41.29 1.89 41.86
C THR A 346 39.77 1.78 41.66
N LYS A 347 39.31 0.83 40.81
CA LYS A 347 37.87 0.50 40.66
C LYS A 347 37.36 -0.18 41.96
N GLU A 348 38.16 -1.05 42.58
CA GLU A 348 37.86 -1.71 43.87
C GLU A 348 37.75 -0.73 45.05
N GLU A 349 38.69 0.21 45.21
CA GLU A 349 38.60 1.21 46.29
C GLU A 349 37.44 2.21 46.09
N SER A 350 37.09 2.52 44.84
CA SER A 350 35.91 3.34 44.51
C SER A 350 34.59 2.61 44.83
N ALA A 351 34.50 1.32 44.51
CA ALA A 351 33.35 0.46 44.84
C ALA A 351 33.20 0.29 46.35
N TRP A 352 34.32 0.19 47.07
CA TRP A 352 34.36 0.10 48.53
C TRP A 352 33.93 1.40 49.23
N CYS A 353 34.32 2.57 48.71
CA CYS A 353 33.87 3.87 49.23
C CYS A 353 32.38 4.12 48.93
N LEU A 354 31.91 3.78 47.72
CA LEU A 354 30.51 3.94 47.31
C LEU A 354 29.57 3.00 48.08
N SER A 355 29.96 1.74 48.34
CA SER A 355 29.14 0.80 49.11
C SER A 355 28.91 1.23 50.57
N ARG A 356 29.73 2.18 51.07
CA ARG A 356 29.68 2.68 52.44
C ARG A 356 28.77 3.90 52.60
N MET A 357 28.49 4.62 51.51
CA MET A 357 27.62 5.80 51.48
C MET A 357 26.25 5.53 50.85
N HIS A 358 26.21 4.82 49.71
CA HIS A 358 24.97 4.46 49.03
C HIS A 358 25.10 3.07 48.40
N ALA A 359 24.27 2.12 48.86
CA ALA A 359 24.32 0.72 48.43
C ALA A 359 24.03 0.52 46.93
N ASP A 360 23.50 1.53 46.25
CA ASP A 360 22.94 1.42 44.90
C ASP A 360 23.99 1.52 43.76
N VAL A 361 25.17 2.09 44.03
CA VAL A 361 26.24 2.31 43.02
C VAL A 361 27.38 1.27 43.11
N GLY A 362 27.47 0.55 44.24
CA GLY A 362 28.50 -0.50 44.45
C GLY A 362 28.33 -1.74 43.57
N VAL A 363 27.15 -1.96 42.99
CA VAL A 363 26.85 -3.17 42.19
C VAL A 363 27.21 -2.99 40.70
N ASP A 364 27.12 -1.76 40.17
CA ASP A 364 27.55 -1.46 38.80
C ASP A 364 29.08 -1.53 38.66
N SER A 365 29.80 -1.05 39.66
CA SER A 365 31.27 -1.11 39.72
C SER A 365 31.82 -2.53 39.93
N LEU A 366 31.01 -3.41 40.52
CA LEU A 366 31.32 -4.84 40.62
C LEU A 366 31.16 -5.56 39.27
N LYS A 367 30.28 -5.09 38.38
CA LYS A 367 29.96 -5.74 37.08
C LYS A 367 31.19 -5.96 36.19
N ASP A 368 32.09 -4.98 36.14
CA ASP A 368 33.33 -5.00 35.35
C ASP A 368 34.43 -5.91 35.95
N VAL A 369 34.37 -6.25 37.24
CA VAL A 369 35.39 -7.06 37.93
C VAL A 369 35.14 -8.57 37.72
N PHE A 370 34.01 -8.96 37.13
CA PHE A 370 33.43 -10.30 37.28
C PHE A 370 33.88 -11.41 36.32
N GLU A 371 34.82 -11.20 35.40
CA GLU A 371 35.02 -12.22 34.35
C GLU A 371 35.75 -13.51 34.78
N THR A 372 36.38 -13.64 35.95
CA THR A 372 37.22 -14.86 36.15
C THR A 372 37.18 -15.64 37.46
N ARG A 373 36.89 -15.11 38.67
CA ARG A 373 37.17 -15.94 39.88
C ARG A 373 36.22 -15.94 41.10
N VAL A 374 35.14 -15.16 41.16
CA VAL A 374 34.34 -15.08 42.41
C VAL A 374 32.83 -15.20 42.17
N ARG A 375 32.35 -16.42 41.88
CA ARG A 375 30.94 -16.68 41.51
C ARG A 375 29.99 -16.89 42.71
N GLU A 376 30.47 -17.53 43.78
CA GLU A 376 29.66 -17.81 44.97
C GLU A 376 29.54 -16.61 45.92
N GLU A 377 30.51 -15.69 45.91
CA GLU A 377 30.46 -14.50 46.76
C GLU A 377 29.55 -13.43 46.15
N ALA A 378 29.48 -13.32 44.83
CA ALA A 378 28.52 -12.45 44.12
C ALA A 378 27.06 -12.76 44.53
N PHE A 379 26.70 -14.04 44.61
CA PHE A 379 25.39 -14.45 45.13
C PHE A 379 25.15 -13.97 46.57
N LYS A 380 26.16 -14.08 47.44
CA LYS A 380 26.08 -13.57 48.82
C LYS A 380 25.88 -12.06 48.82
N TYR A 381 26.59 -11.33 47.96
CA TYR A 381 26.50 -9.87 47.86
C TYR A 381 25.13 -9.40 47.37
N PHE A 382 24.54 -10.05 46.37
CA PHE A 382 23.17 -9.73 45.92
C PHE A 382 22.14 -9.99 47.01
N ILE A 383 22.25 -11.11 47.73
CA ILE A 383 21.36 -11.41 48.86
C ILE A 383 21.58 -10.43 50.03
N THR A 384 22.81 -9.99 50.30
CA THR A 384 23.06 -8.97 51.33
C THR A 384 22.51 -7.62 50.92
N SER A 385 22.63 -7.22 49.64
CA SER A 385 22.02 -6.00 49.12
C SER A 385 20.50 -6.04 49.32
N LEU A 386 19.84 -7.13 48.93
CA LEU A 386 18.40 -7.30 49.13
C LEU A 386 17.95 -7.37 50.61
N LYS A 387 18.85 -7.78 51.52
CA LYS A 387 18.58 -7.74 52.97
C LYS A 387 18.57 -6.31 53.51
N HIS A 388 19.38 -5.42 52.94
CA HIS A 388 19.49 -4.03 53.37
C HIS A 388 18.44 -3.16 52.66
N ASN A 389 18.28 -3.32 51.35
CA ASN A 389 17.27 -2.66 50.54
C ASN A 389 16.48 -3.68 49.70
N ARG A 390 15.21 -3.87 50.04
CA ARG A 390 14.32 -4.81 49.34
C ARG A 390 13.80 -4.27 48.00
N GLU A 391 13.92 -2.97 47.76
CA GLU A 391 13.42 -2.30 46.55
C GLU A 391 14.49 -2.19 45.46
N TYR A 392 15.68 -2.74 45.70
CA TYR A 392 16.79 -2.65 44.76
C TYR A 392 16.63 -3.61 43.57
N ALA A 393 16.06 -3.09 42.48
CA ALA A 393 15.70 -3.85 41.26
C ALA A 393 16.90 -4.56 40.60
N ARG A 394 18.07 -3.91 40.52
CA ARG A 394 19.28 -4.44 39.85
C ARG A 394 19.83 -5.72 40.46
N ALA A 395 19.73 -5.87 41.78
CA ALA A 395 20.12 -7.12 42.43
C ALA A 395 19.20 -8.28 42.02
N TYR A 396 17.90 -8.02 41.82
CA TYR A 396 16.98 -9.02 41.29
C TYR A 396 17.31 -9.38 39.83
N THR A 397 17.63 -8.41 38.97
CA THR A 397 18.08 -8.67 37.58
C THR A 397 19.31 -9.57 37.58
N SER A 398 20.31 -9.25 38.38
CA SER A 398 21.58 -9.99 38.45
C SER A 398 21.40 -11.39 39.05
N LEU A 399 20.53 -11.55 40.05
CA LEU A 399 20.14 -12.86 40.57
C LEU A 399 19.37 -13.70 39.54
N GLY A 400 18.53 -13.07 38.72
CA GLY A 400 17.84 -13.73 37.62
C GLY A 400 18.81 -14.34 36.62
N VAL A 401 19.80 -13.57 36.17
CA VAL A 401 20.87 -14.04 35.27
C VAL A 401 21.68 -15.18 35.92
N TYR A 402 22.00 -15.03 37.20
CA TYR A 402 22.68 -16.09 37.95
C TYR A 402 21.88 -17.40 37.95
N TYR A 403 20.57 -17.36 38.21
CA TYR A 403 19.72 -18.56 38.21
C TYR A 403 19.52 -19.17 36.82
N SER A 404 19.51 -18.36 35.75
CA SER A 404 19.34 -18.86 34.39
C SER A 404 20.62 -19.46 33.80
N GLU A 405 21.78 -18.85 34.01
CA GLU A 405 23.02 -19.19 33.31
C GLU A 405 24.08 -19.86 34.19
N HIS A 406 24.09 -19.57 35.50
CA HIS A 406 25.22 -19.90 36.36
C HIS A 406 24.89 -20.87 37.50
N ALA A 407 23.62 -21.02 37.88
CA ALA A 407 23.18 -22.02 38.84
C ALA A 407 23.29 -23.44 38.24
N SER A 408 23.71 -24.41 39.05
CA SER A 408 23.82 -25.82 38.66
C SER A 408 22.98 -26.70 39.59
N PRO A 409 21.83 -27.24 39.16
CA PRO A 409 21.21 -27.06 37.83
C PRO A 409 20.60 -25.65 37.63
N PRO A 410 20.48 -25.17 36.38
CA PRO A 410 19.83 -23.90 36.08
C PRO A 410 18.35 -23.95 36.49
N ASP A 411 17.88 -22.90 37.14
CA ASP A 411 16.51 -22.79 37.64
C ASP A 411 15.77 -21.65 36.92
N PRO A 412 15.16 -21.93 35.75
CA PRO A 412 14.47 -20.91 34.96
C PRO A 412 13.24 -20.35 35.68
N THR A 413 12.63 -21.13 36.58
CA THR A 413 11.43 -20.70 37.32
C THR A 413 11.77 -19.63 38.36
N ARG A 414 12.90 -19.77 39.07
CA ARG A 414 13.40 -18.74 39.97
C ARG A 414 13.94 -17.55 39.19
N ALA A 415 14.63 -17.78 38.08
CA ALA A 415 15.12 -16.70 37.22
C ALA A 415 13.97 -15.80 36.75
N SER A 416 12.90 -16.39 36.20
CA SER A 416 11.70 -15.67 35.75
C SER A 416 11.04 -14.86 36.88
N ARG A 417 10.92 -15.42 38.09
CA ARG A 417 10.42 -14.68 39.26
C ARG A 417 11.32 -13.52 39.67
N CYS A 418 12.64 -13.69 39.59
CA CYS A 418 13.60 -12.62 39.85
C CYS A 418 13.49 -11.51 38.80
N PHE A 419 13.40 -11.85 37.52
CA PHE A 419 13.19 -10.87 36.44
C PHE A 419 11.85 -10.14 36.57
N GLN A 420 10.77 -10.87 36.90
CA GLN A 420 9.47 -10.26 37.14
C GLN A 420 9.55 -9.27 38.30
N LYS A 421 10.19 -9.66 39.41
CA LYS A 421 10.32 -8.78 40.57
C LYS A 421 11.18 -7.55 40.27
N ALA A 422 12.27 -7.73 39.53
CA ALA A 422 13.11 -6.62 39.07
C ALA A 422 12.31 -5.62 38.22
N PHE A 423 11.56 -6.13 37.24
CA PHE A 423 10.77 -5.32 36.31
C PHE A 423 9.54 -4.65 36.97
N GLU A 424 8.97 -5.29 38.00
CA GLU A 424 7.93 -4.68 38.83
C GLU A 424 8.44 -3.46 39.59
N LEU A 425 9.66 -3.56 40.14
CA LEU A 425 10.32 -2.51 40.92
C LEU A 425 10.81 -1.36 40.02
N ASP A 426 11.48 -1.68 38.91
CA ASP A 426 11.93 -0.68 37.93
C ASP A 426 11.72 -1.19 36.49
N ALA A 427 10.93 -0.42 35.74
CA ALA A 427 10.64 -0.69 34.32
C ALA A 427 11.84 -0.41 33.40
N ARG A 428 12.87 0.28 33.89
CA ARG A 428 14.09 0.62 33.14
C ARG A 428 15.10 -0.52 33.14
N GLU A 429 14.86 -1.60 33.88
CA GLU A 429 15.71 -2.80 33.89
C GLU A 429 15.51 -3.62 32.61
N VAL A 430 16.17 -3.18 31.55
CA VAL A 430 16.04 -3.71 30.17
C VAL A 430 16.34 -5.21 30.09
N GLU A 431 17.41 -5.67 30.72
CA GLU A 431 17.84 -7.07 30.60
C GLU A 431 16.81 -8.01 31.25
N ALA A 432 16.25 -7.62 32.41
CA ALA A 432 15.16 -8.36 33.03
C ALA A 432 13.92 -8.40 32.13
N ALA A 433 13.55 -7.26 31.55
CA ALA A 433 12.42 -7.15 30.63
C ALA A 433 12.59 -8.03 29.38
N ARG A 434 13.79 -8.02 28.78
CA ARG A 434 14.12 -8.81 27.59
C ARG A 434 14.02 -10.32 27.85
N ARG A 435 14.69 -10.82 28.89
CA ARG A 435 14.68 -12.26 29.23
C ARG A 435 13.29 -12.75 29.59
N LEU A 436 12.49 -11.90 30.22
CA LEU A 436 11.12 -12.21 30.59
C LEU A 436 10.19 -12.19 29.37
N ALA A 437 10.38 -11.27 28.42
CA ALA A 437 9.68 -11.27 27.14
C ALA A 437 10.04 -12.48 26.26
N GLU A 438 11.31 -12.88 26.22
CA GLU A 438 11.78 -14.09 25.53
C GLU A 438 11.13 -15.35 26.14
N GLY A 439 11.12 -15.48 27.48
CA GLY A 439 10.45 -16.58 28.16
C GLY A 439 8.94 -16.64 27.88
N PHE A 440 8.24 -15.51 27.87
CA PHE A 440 6.82 -15.48 27.51
C PHE A 440 6.56 -15.76 26.02
N ALA A 441 7.47 -15.37 25.13
CA ALA A 441 7.37 -15.68 23.71
C ALA A 441 7.50 -17.19 23.46
N ASP A 442 8.42 -17.87 24.17
CA ASP A 442 8.58 -19.32 24.12
C ASP A 442 7.33 -20.06 24.63
N GLU A 443 6.67 -19.51 25.65
CA GLU A 443 5.38 -20.00 26.17
C GLU A 443 4.16 -19.59 25.32
N ARG A 444 4.36 -18.83 24.23
CA ARG A 444 3.32 -18.24 23.36
C ARG A 444 2.36 -17.28 24.08
N GLY A 445 2.79 -16.69 25.20
CA GLY A 445 2.06 -15.69 25.99
C GLY A 445 2.19 -14.26 25.43
N TRP A 446 1.74 -14.02 24.20
CA TRP A 446 1.94 -12.75 23.48
C TRP A 446 1.36 -11.51 24.18
N ASP A 447 0.28 -11.65 24.96
CA ASP A 447 -0.30 -10.54 25.72
C ASP A 447 0.65 -10.06 26.83
N LEU A 448 1.40 -10.98 27.46
CA LEU A 448 2.40 -10.62 28.46
C LEU A 448 3.64 -9.98 27.80
N VAL A 449 4.04 -10.48 26.62
CA VAL A 449 5.12 -9.87 25.82
C VAL A 449 4.80 -8.42 25.48
N GLU A 450 3.56 -8.11 25.09
CA GLU A 450 3.12 -6.74 24.81
C GLU A 450 3.20 -5.84 26.05
N VAL A 451 2.71 -6.31 27.20
CA VAL A 451 2.75 -5.53 28.44
C VAL A 451 4.19 -5.18 28.81
N VAL A 452 5.10 -6.15 28.69
CA VAL A 452 6.52 -5.96 29.00
C VAL A 452 7.18 -5.02 28.00
N ALA A 453 6.94 -5.23 26.70
CA ALA A 453 7.47 -4.36 25.64
C ALA A 453 6.98 -2.92 25.77
N ARG A 454 5.67 -2.69 25.95
CA ARG A 454 5.10 -1.34 26.11
C ARG A 454 5.61 -0.66 27.37
N ARG A 455 5.65 -1.36 28.52
CA ARG A 455 6.18 -0.79 29.76
C ARG A 455 7.67 -0.45 29.67
N THR A 456 8.44 -1.23 28.91
CA THR A 456 9.86 -0.91 28.61
C THR A 456 9.95 0.35 27.76
N ILE A 457 9.15 0.46 26.69
CA ILE A 457 9.09 1.66 25.82
C ILE A 457 8.64 2.91 26.60
N ASP A 458 7.64 2.77 27.48
CA ASP A 458 7.18 3.85 28.34
C ASP A 458 8.26 4.28 29.35
N GLY A 459 9.04 3.32 29.85
CA GLY A 459 10.22 3.57 30.70
C GLY A 459 11.32 4.40 30.00
N GLU A 460 11.39 4.37 28.67
CA GLU A 460 12.34 5.13 27.84
C GLU A 460 11.86 6.54 27.43
N GLY A 461 10.63 6.93 27.81
CA GLY A 461 10.04 8.22 27.43
C GLY A 461 8.74 8.13 26.61
N GLY A 462 8.22 6.92 26.39
CA GLY A 462 6.90 6.69 25.81
C GLY A 462 6.82 6.81 24.29
N MET A 463 5.68 6.38 23.73
CA MET A 463 5.44 6.34 22.28
C MET A 463 5.48 7.72 21.58
N GLY A 464 5.37 8.82 22.35
CA GLY A 464 5.36 10.20 21.84
C GLY A 464 6.74 10.83 21.64
N ALA A 465 7.82 10.24 22.17
CA ALA A 465 9.16 10.82 22.20
C ALA A 465 9.85 10.98 20.83
N GLY A 466 9.15 10.70 19.72
CA GLY A 466 9.71 10.80 18.37
C GLY A 466 8.76 11.20 17.26
N MET A 467 7.50 11.60 17.53
CA MET A 467 6.55 11.94 16.45
C MET A 467 5.76 13.25 16.58
N GLU A 468 5.66 13.88 17.76
CA GLU A 468 4.82 15.09 17.93
C GLU A 468 5.56 16.24 18.64
N GLY A 469 6.73 16.62 18.13
CA GLY A 469 7.45 17.84 18.54
C GLY A 469 7.24 18.95 17.53
N ASP A 470 6.28 19.83 17.79
CA ASP A 470 6.07 21.09 17.06
C ASP A 470 7.30 22.00 17.27
N GLY A 471 8.06 22.29 16.20
CA GLY A 471 9.10 23.33 16.18
C GLY A 471 10.47 23.01 16.82
N ALA A 472 11.49 23.01 15.96
CA ALA A 472 12.89 23.39 16.24
C ALA A 472 13.91 22.41 16.86
N THR A 473 13.59 21.14 17.18
CA THR A 473 14.64 20.12 17.45
C THR A 473 14.29 18.74 16.87
N SER A 474 14.39 18.60 15.55
CA SER A 474 14.33 17.32 14.85
C SER A 474 15.64 16.51 15.06
N GLY A 475 15.98 16.20 16.30
CA GLY A 475 16.98 15.19 16.64
C GLY A 475 16.31 13.83 16.57
N LYS A 476 16.77 12.96 15.67
CA LYS A 476 16.33 11.55 15.57
C LYS A 476 16.38 10.89 16.95
N TYR A 477 15.23 10.63 17.56
CA TYR A 477 15.15 9.72 18.69
C TYR A 477 15.49 8.31 18.17
N LEU A 478 16.69 7.82 18.49
CA LEU A 478 17.07 6.42 18.30
C LEU A 478 16.60 5.68 19.55
N PRO A 479 15.67 4.71 19.43
CA PRO A 479 15.28 3.92 20.59
C PRO A 479 16.48 3.10 21.05
N THR A 480 16.78 3.15 22.35
CA THR A 480 17.88 2.36 22.94
C THR A 480 17.54 0.87 22.86
N ASN A 481 16.26 0.52 23.04
CA ASN A 481 15.77 -0.86 23.00
C ASN A 481 15.05 -1.23 21.71
N ALA A 482 15.82 -1.49 20.65
CA ALA A 482 15.29 -1.98 19.37
C ALA A 482 14.47 -3.29 19.51
N TRP A 483 14.86 -4.18 20.42
CA TRP A 483 14.20 -5.46 20.66
C TRP A 483 12.75 -5.31 21.15
N ALA A 484 12.46 -4.29 21.98
CA ALA A 484 11.12 -4.07 22.54
C ALA A 484 10.14 -3.66 21.43
N TRP A 485 10.58 -2.79 20.52
CA TRP A 485 9.83 -2.41 19.32
C TRP A 485 9.64 -3.58 18.34
N LYS A 486 10.66 -4.44 18.19
CA LYS A 486 10.55 -5.67 17.41
C LYS A 486 9.51 -6.63 18.01
N ALA A 487 9.56 -6.87 19.31
CA ALA A 487 8.61 -7.72 20.03
C ALA A 487 7.17 -7.18 19.92
N LEU A 488 7.00 -5.87 20.11
CA LEU A 488 5.70 -5.20 19.92
C LEU A 488 5.20 -5.35 18.48
N GLY A 489 6.07 -5.17 17.49
CA GLY A 489 5.73 -5.37 16.08
C GLY A 489 5.23 -6.78 15.78
N VAL A 490 5.84 -7.81 16.38
CA VAL A 490 5.40 -9.21 16.26
C VAL A 490 4.06 -9.43 16.95
N VAL A 491 3.84 -8.90 18.16
CA VAL A 491 2.56 -9.05 18.86
C VAL A 491 1.42 -8.39 18.06
N GLU A 492 1.63 -7.17 17.57
CA GLU A 492 0.62 -6.47 16.76
C GLU A 492 0.34 -7.20 15.44
N LEU A 493 1.34 -7.89 14.86
CA LEU A 493 1.16 -8.74 13.69
C LEU A 493 0.27 -9.95 14.00
N VAL A 494 0.48 -10.62 15.15
CA VAL A 494 -0.37 -11.72 15.63
C VAL A 494 -1.80 -11.26 15.89
N LYS A 495 -1.98 -10.05 16.45
CA LYS A 495 -3.29 -9.41 16.66
C LYS A 495 -3.96 -8.90 15.39
N ARG A 496 -3.29 -8.99 14.23
CA ARG A 496 -3.74 -8.48 12.92
C ARG A 496 -3.83 -6.95 12.82
N ASN A 497 -3.15 -6.23 13.71
CA ASN A 497 -3.02 -4.77 13.69
C ASN A 497 -1.81 -4.34 12.85
N TYR A 498 -1.92 -4.49 11.53
CA TYR A 498 -0.76 -4.31 10.64
C TYR A 498 -0.19 -2.89 10.62
N ALA A 499 -1.00 -1.85 10.85
CA ALA A 499 -0.54 -0.46 10.82
C ALA A 499 0.44 -0.13 11.97
N GLU A 500 0.11 -0.56 13.20
CA GLU A 500 0.98 -0.37 14.37
C GLU A 500 2.20 -1.29 14.31
N SER A 501 2.02 -2.52 13.81
CA SER A 501 3.13 -3.45 13.55
C SER A 501 4.17 -2.84 12.61
N ILE A 502 3.75 -2.23 11.48
CA ILE A 502 4.64 -1.53 10.54
C ILE A 502 5.39 -0.40 11.24
N LYS A 503 4.72 0.43 12.03
CA LYS A 503 5.36 1.54 12.76
C LYS A 503 6.43 1.00 13.73
N ALA A 504 6.10 -0.03 14.49
CA ALA A 504 7.00 -0.62 15.47
C ALA A 504 8.25 -1.20 14.80
N PHE A 505 8.12 -1.94 13.69
CA PHE A 505 9.28 -2.44 12.94
C PHE A 505 10.10 -1.33 12.28
N GLN A 506 9.47 -0.26 11.77
CA GLN A 506 10.20 0.89 11.25
C GLN A 506 11.01 1.60 12.34
N VAL A 507 10.49 1.69 13.56
CA VAL A 507 11.20 2.27 14.71
C VAL A 507 12.36 1.35 15.14
N ALA A 508 12.14 0.05 15.23
CA ALA A 508 13.19 -0.93 15.50
C ALA A 508 14.34 -0.84 14.48
N LEU A 509 14.02 -0.75 13.19
CA LEU A 509 15.00 -0.65 12.10
C LEU A 509 15.75 0.69 12.04
N ARG A 510 15.29 1.73 12.76
CA ARG A 510 16.08 2.97 12.90
C ARG A 510 17.23 2.80 13.89
N ALA A 511 17.07 1.92 14.88
CA ALA A 511 18.11 1.60 15.86
C ALA A 511 19.02 0.48 15.34
N ASP A 512 18.45 -0.58 14.76
CA ASP A 512 19.19 -1.68 14.16
C ASP A 512 18.81 -1.87 12.69
N VAL A 513 19.60 -1.27 11.78
CA VAL A 513 19.33 -1.25 10.34
C VAL A 513 19.56 -2.62 9.69
N ASP A 514 20.40 -3.44 10.29
CA ASP A 514 20.91 -4.68 9.70
C ASP A 514 20.16 -5.94 10.19
N ASP A 515 19.14 -5.77 11.05
CA ASP A 515 18.30 -6.89 11.51
C ASP A 515 17.39 -7.43 10.39
N GLN A 516 17.84 -8.53 9.77
CA GLN A 516 17.11 -9.25 8.73
C GLN A 516 15.70 -9.67 9.19
N LEU A 517 15.54 -10.14 10.43
CA LEU A 517 14.24 -10.65 10.90
C LEU A 517 13.22 -9.51 10.99
N SER A 518 13.66 -8.31 11.38
CA SER A 518 12.80 -7.11 11.36
C SER A 518 12.43 -6.70 9.94
N TRP A 519 13.34 -6.78 8.96
CA TRP A 519 13.01 -6.57 7.54
C TRP A 519 12.02 -7.61 6.99
N LEU A 520 12.19 -8.89 7.34
CA LEU A 520 11.29 -9.98 6.96
C LEU A 520 9.87 -9.75 7.49
N ARG A 521 9.75 -9.49 8.81
CA ARG A 521 8.45 -9.24 9.46
C ARG A 521 7.80 -7.94 9.04
N LEU A 522 8.59 -6.90 8.75
CA LEU A 522 8.08 -5.68 8.12
C LEU A 522 7.51 -5.96 6.73
N GLY A 523 8.18 -6.79 5.93
CA GLY A 523 7.69 -7.27 4.63
C GLY A 523 6.38 -8.04 4.73
N GLU A 524 6.29 -8.95 5.71
CA GLU A 524 5.06 -9.69 6.02
C GLU A 524 3.91 -8.74 6.42
N ALA A 525 4.18 -7.79 7.32
CA ALA A 525 3.20 -6.80 7.76
C ALA A 525 2.72 -5.91 6.58
N TYR A 526 3.62 -5.49 5.69
CA TYR A 526 3.26 -4.77 4.47
C TYR A 526 2.39 -5.60 3.52
N SER A 527 2.72 -6.90 3.33
CA SER A 527 1.92 -7.80 2.51
C SER A 527 0.50 -7.95 3.06
N LYS A 528 0.36 -8.22 4.37
CA LYS A 528 -0.94 -8.36 5.03
C LYS A 528 -1.74 -7.05 5.08
N ALA A 529 -1.06 -5.89 5.07
CA ALA A 529 -1.68 -4.58 4.93
C ALA A 529 -2.07 -4.20 3.49
N GLY A 530 -1.81 -5.06 2.49
CA GLY A 530 -2.09 -4.79 1.07
C GLY A 530 -1.06 -3.87 0.38
N ARG A 531 0.04 -3.52 1.06
CA ARG A 531 1.12 -2.66 0.51
C ARG A 531 2.19 -3.50 -0.20
N HIS A 532 1.80 -4.19 -1.26
CA HIS A 532 2.63 -5.20 -1.93
C HIS A 532 3.99 -4.68 -2.46
N VAL A 533 4.05 -3.45 -2.97
CA VAL A 533 5.32 -2.86 -3.47
C VAL A 533 6.32 -2.61 -2.34
N ALA A 534 5.84 -2.06 -1.22
CA ALA A 534 6.67 -1.85 -0.03
C ALA A 534 7.10 -3.20 0.59
N ALA A 535 6.21 -4.20 0.55
CA ALA A 535 6.51 -5.56 0.98
C ALA A 535 7.69 -6.16 0.18
N LEU A 536 7.63 -6.12 -1.16
CA LEU A 536 8.73 -6.59 -2.01
C LEU A 536 10.02 -5.81 -1.77
N GLY A 537 9.94 -4.50 -1.53
CA GLY A 537 11.10 -3.67 -1.15
C GLY A 537 11.75 -4.11 0.17
N ALA A 538 10.95 -4.38 1.20
CA ALA A 538 11.45 -4.85 2.50
C ALA A 538 11.99 -6.29 2.44
N LEU A 539 11.27 -7.21 1.77
CA LEU A 539 11.67 -8.60 1.61
C LEU A 539 12.94 -8.75 0.76
N SER A 540 13.07 -7.99 -0.33
CA SER A 540 14.30 -8.00 -1.14
C SER A 540 15.51 -7.46 -0.38
N ARG A 541 15.30 -6.55 0.59
CA ARG A 541 16.35 -6.10 1.49
C ARG A 541 16.71 -7.17 2.52
N ALA A 542 15.72 -7.86 3.10
CA ALA A 542 15.95 -9.01 3.97
C ALA A 542 16.78 -10.10 3.26
N HIS A 543 16.40 -10.44 2.01
CA HIS A 543 17.07 -11.44 1.20
C HIS A 543 18.53 -11.08 0.83
N LYS A 544 18.90 -9.79 0.84
CA LYS A 544 20.31 -9.37 0.63
C LYS A 544 21.20 -9.70 1.83
N PHE A 545 20.65 -9.73 3.04
CA PHE A 545 21.43 -9.97 4.26
C PHE A 545 21.74 -11.46 4.47
N GLN A 546 20.90 -12.38 3.94
CA GLN A 546 21.21 -13.82 3.85
C GLN A 546 20.65 -14.43 2.56
N LEU A 547 21.55 -15.08 1.79
CA LEU A 547 21.23 -15.73 0.52
C LEU A 547 20.48 -17.08 0.69
N ASP A 548 20.59 -17.74 1.85
CA ASP A 548 20.07 -19.10 2.08
C ASP A 548 18.71 -19.17 2.82
N ASP A 549 18.07 -18.02 3.08
CA ASP A 549 16.77 -17.99 3.75
C ASP A 549 15.60 -18.19 2.76
N TRP A 550 15.16 -19.44 2.62
CA TRP A 550 13.99 -19.82 1.81
C TRP A 550 12.69 -19.12 2.26
N MET A 551 12.58 -18.69 3.54
CA MET A 551 11.38 -18.01 4.03
C MET A 551 11.19 -16.65 3.34
N CYS A 552 12.29 -15.92 3.09
CA CYS A 552 12.25 -14.68 2.31
C CYS A 552 11.67 -14.94 0.92
N THR A 553 12.14 -15.99 0.24
CA THR A 553 11.67 -16.39 -1.09
C THR A 553 10.20 -16.81 -1.08
N ASP A 554 9.76 -17.52 -0.04
CA ASP A 554 8.35 -17.93 0.13
C ASP A 554 7.43 -16.70 0.26
N PHE A 555 7.81 -15.72 1.10
CA PHE A 555 7.04 -14.48 1.22
C PHE A 555 7.07 -13.63 -0.07
N ILE A 556 8.19 -13.59 -0.79
CA ILE A 556 8.27 -12.92 -2.09
C ILE A 556 7.32 -13.58 -3.10
N GLY A 557 7.34 -14.91 -3.20
CA GLY A 557 6.43 -15.67 -4.04
C GLY A 557 4.96 -15.45 -3.65
N GLY A 558 4.67 -15.38 -2.35
CA GLY A 558 3.35 -15.08 -1.82
C GLY A 558 2.85 -13.68 -2.22
N VAL A 559 3.72 -12.66 -2.17
CA VAL A 559 3.39 -11.30 -2.62
C VAL A 559 3.24 -11.25 -4.14
N GLN A 560 4.12 -11.91 -4.90
CA GLN A 560 4.01 -12.02 -6.36
C GLN A 560 2.66 -12.62 -6.77
N ARG A 561 2.23 -13.71 -6.10
CA ARG A 561 0.92 -14.34 -6.30
C ARG A 561 -0.22 -13.34 -6.06
N GLN A 562 -0.19 -12.63 -4.92
CA GLN A 562 -1.21 -11.61 -4.60
C GLN A 562 -1.27 -10.47 -5.63
N THR A 563 -0.14 -10.12 -6.25
CA THR A 563 -0.08 -9.10 -7.32
C THR A 563 -0.45 -9.63 -8.71
N GLY A 564 -0.79 -10.91 -8.85
CA GLY A 564 -1.13 -11.54 -10.13
C GLY A 564 0.08 -11.96 -10.98
N ARG A 565 1.32 -11.84 -10.48
CA ARG A 565 2.54 -12.31 -11.16
C ARG A 565 2.76 -13.80 -10.92
N LEU A 566 1.83 -14.61 -11.42
CA LEU A 566 1.71 -16.02 -11.08
C LEU A 566 2.90 -16.86 -11.59
N ALA A 567 3.44 -16.54 -12.77
CA ALA A 567 4.61 -17.25 -13.31
C ALA A 567 5.90 -17.00 -12.50
N GLU A 568 6.13 -15.75 -12.07
CA GLU A 568 7.27 -15.41 -11.20
C GLU A 568 7.13 -16.07 -9.82
N ALA A 569 5.91 -16.11 -9.28
CA ALA A 569 5.61 -16.78 -8.02
C ALA A 569 5.90 -18.28 -8.09
N LEU A 570 5.45 -18.96 -9.16
CA LEU A 570 5.75 -20.38 -9.38
C LEU A 570 7.26 -20.64 -9.47
N ALA A 571 8.01 -19.81 -10.21
CA ALA A 571 9.46 -19.95 -10.29
C ALA A 571 10.14 -19.77 -8.92
N SER A 572 9.68 -18.80 -8.13
CA SER A 572 10.20 -18.56 -6.77
C SER A 572 9.92 -19.76 -5.86
N PHE A 573 8.70 -20.31 -5.87
CA PHE A 573 8.37 -21.48 -5.05
C PHE A 573 9.06 -22.76 -5.53
N GLN A 574 9.20 -22.95 -6.85
CA GLN A 574 9.93 -24.09 -7.42
C GLN A 574 11.40 -24.09 -6.97
N SER A 575 12.05 -22.92 -6.92
CA SER A 575 13.42 -22.82 -6.41
C SER A 575 13.57 -23.27 -4.95
N ILE A 576 12.49 -23.14 -4.15
CA ILE A 576 12.46 -23.64 -2.77
C ILE A 576 12.24 -25.16 -2.77
N LEU A 577 11.31 -25.67 -3.58
CA LEU A 577 11.01 -27.11 -3.67
C LEU A 577 12.18 -27.93 -4.23
N ASP A 578 13.03 -27.34 -5.09
CA ASP A 578 14.25 -27.97 -5.58
C ASP A 578 15.23 -28.29 -4.43
N VAL A 579 15.25 -27.46 -3.38
CA VAL A 579 16.06 -27.67 -2.18
C VAL A 579 15.29 -28.45 -1.11
N ARG A 580 13.99 -28.20 -0.97
CA ARG A 580 13.10 -28.74 0.07
C ARG A 580 11.79 -29.27 -0.53
N PRO A 581 11.78 -30.48 -1.09
CA PRO A 581 10.62 -30.98 -1.85
C PRO A 581 9.39 -31.30 -0.99
N THR A 582 9.56 -31.48 0.32
CA THR A 582 8.50 -31.92 1.24
C THR A 582 7.93 -30.79 2.13
N GLU A 583 8.30 -29.53 1.89
CA GLU A 583 7.83 -28.41 2.71
C GLU A 583 6.35 -28.12 2.43
N ALA A 584 5.48 -28.46 3.38
CA ALA A 584 4.02 -28.42 3.20
C ALA A 584 3.48 -27.03 2.88
N GLY A 585 4.01 -26.00 3.54
CA GLY A 585 3.58 -24.61 3.33
C GLY A 585 3.83 -24.15 1.89
N VAL A 586 4.99 -24.50 1.33
CA VAL A 586 5.37 -24.15 -0.04
C VAL A 586 4.54 -24.93 -1.06
N LEU A 587 4.32 -26.24 -0.82
CA LEU A 587 3.44 -27.06 -1.68
C LEU A 587 2.02 -26.47 -1.75
N LEU A 588 1.46 -26.02 -0.62
CA LEU A 588 0.18 -25.31 -0.58
C LEU A 588 0.21 -24.02 -1.40
N SER A 589 1.25 -23.20 -1.25
CA SER A 589 1.43 -21.97 -2.02
C SER A 589 1.54 -22.23 -3.52
N VAL A 590 2.25 -23.29 -3.94
CA VAL A 590 2.37 -23.69 -5.36
C VAL A 590 1.02 -24.10 -5.92
N ALA A 591 0.26 -24.96 -5.24
CA ALA A 591 -1.04 -25.38 -5.74
C ALA A 591 -2.06 -24.23 -5.76
N GLN A 592 -2.06 -23.34 -4.75
CA GLN A 592 -2.88 -22.12 -4.79
C GLN A 592 -2.50 -21.24 -5.99
N THR A 593 -1.21 -21.12 -6.29
CA THR A 593 -0.73 -20.35 -7.44
C THR A 593 -1.16 -21.00 -8.77
N HIS A 594 -1.10 -22.32 -8.88
CA HIS A 594 -1.62 -23.05 -10.05
C HIS A 594 -3.13 -22.91 -10.20
N LEU A 595 -3.89 -22.94 -9.11
CA LEU A 595 -5.34 -22.72 -9.12
C LEU A 595 -5.68 -21.29 -9.59
N ASP A 596 -4.98 -20.28 -9.06
CA ASP A 596 -5.15 -18.89 -9.48
C ASP A 596 -4.73 -18.71 -10.95
N LEU A 597 -3.69 -19.40 -11.40
CA LEU A 597 -3.24 -19.38 -12.79
C LEU A 597 -4.26 -20.02 -13.72
N ALA A 598 -4.79 -21.17 -13.34
CA ALA A 598 -5.84 -21.86 -14.09
C ALA A 598 -7.09 -20.99 -14.22
N ARG A 599 -7.50 -20.30 -13.15
CA ARG A 599 -8.61 -19.33 -13.19
C ARG A 599 -8.33 -18.16 -14.14
N HIS A 600 -7.15 -17.56 -14.03
CA HIS A 600 -6.75 -16.46 -14.91
C HIS A 600 -6.68 -16.90 -16.39
N GLU A 601 -6.10 -18.07 -16.66
CA GLU A 601 -6.03 -18.65 -18.01
C GLU A 601 -7.42 -18.98 -18.55
N ARG A 602 -8.31 -19.52 -17.72
CA ARG A 602 -9.70 -19.81 -18.09
C ARG A 602 -10.46 -18.54 -18.44
N LEU A 603 -10.38 -17.51 -17.59
CA LEU A 603 -11.03 -16.21 -17.84
C LEU A 603 -10.48 -15.50 -19.09
N ALA A 604 -9.20 -15.70 -19.40
CA ALA A 604 -8.58 -15.21 -20.62
C ALA A 604 -8.89 -16.07 -21.87
N GLY A 605 -9.64 -17.17 -21.73
CA GLY A 605 -10.04 -18.05 -22.83
C GLY A 605 -9.05 -19.18 -23.17
N PHE A 606 -7.95 -19.34 -22.44
CA PHE A 606 -6.93 -20.37 -22.70
C PHE A 606 -7.28 -21.72 -22.06
N VAL A 607 -8.34 -22.37 -22.54
CA VAL A 607 -8.92 -23.59 -21.93
C VAL A 607 -7.90 -24.73 -21.76
N ALA A 608 -7.10 -25.04 -22.78
CA ALA A 608 -6.12 -26.14 -22.70
C ALA A 608 -4.98 -25.87 -21.71
N ARG A 609 -4.56 -24.60 -21.54
CA ARG A 609 -3.55 -24.24 -20.52
C ARG A 609 -4.15 -24.28 -19.12
N ALA A 610 -5.38 -23.79 -18.99
CA ALA A 610 -6.11 -23.86 -17.73
C ALA A 610 -6.30 -25.32 -17.27
N GLU A 611 -6.63 -26.24 -18.18
CA GLU A 611 -6.69 -27.68 -17.91
C GLU A 611 -5.38 -28.21 -17.31
N GLN A 612 -4.24 -27.94 -17.97
CA GLN A 612 -2.94 -28.36 -17.45
C GLN A 612 -2.60 -27.75 -16.09
N SER A 613 -2.95 -26.47 -15.87
CA SER A 613 -2.75 -25.77 -14.61
C SER A 613 -3.62 -26.36 -13.49
N PHE A 614 -4.88 -26.73 -13.76
CA PHE A 614 -5.75 -27.43 -12.80
C PHE A 614 -5.21 -28.81 -12.43
N ILE A 615 -4.74 -29.59 -13.42
CA ILE A 615 -4.15 -30.91 -13.16
C ILE A 615 -2.88 -30.76 -12.31
N SER A 616 -1.99 -29.82 -12.66
CA SER A 616 -0.77 -29.55 -11.90
C SER A 616 -1.09 -29.16 -10.44
N CYS A 617 -2.16 -28.40 -10.22
CA CYS A 617 -2.67 -28.09 -8.89
C CYS A 617 -3.07 -29.36 -8.11
N VAL A 618 -3.83 -30.27 -8.74
CA VAL A 618 -4.25 -31.54 -8.12
C VAL A 618 -3.05 -32.41 -7.79
N ASP A 619 -2.09 -32.56 -8.70
CA ASP A 619 -0.89 -33.37 -8.50
C ASP A 619 -0.06 -32.88 -7.31
N VAL A 620 0.21 -31.57 -7.23
CA VAL A 620 0.94 -30.97 -6.10
C VAL A 620 0.20 -31.18 -4.78
N MET A 621 -1.13 -31.09 -4.78
CA MET A 621 -1.94 -31.35 -3.57
C MET A 621 -1.93 -32.81 -3.15
N LEU A 622 -1.94 -33.74 -4.12
CA LEU A 622 -1.83 -35.17 -3.83
C LEU A 622 -0.48 -35.53 -3.19
N VAL A 623 0.61 -34.84 -3.58
CA VAL A 623 1.91 -34.93 -2.90
C VAL A 623 1.82 -34.36 -1.48
N ALA A 624 1.27 -33.16 -1.30
CA ALA A 624 1.14 -32.53 0.02
C ALA A 624 0.32 -33.39 1.01
N ILE A 625 -0.75 -34.04 0.55
CA ILE A 625 -1.60 -34.94 1.37
C ILE A 625 -0.84 -36.18 1.85
N ARG A 626 0.09 -36.70 1.03
CA ARG A 626 0.93 -37.87 1.37
C ARG A 626 1.96 -37.51 2.42
N GLU A 627 2.66 -36.39 2.23
CA GLU A 627 3.78 -36.00 3.07
C GLU A 627 3.36 -35.35 4.40
N SER A 628 2.22 -34.64 4.44
CA SER A 628 1.86 -33.80 5.60
C SER A 628 0.41 -33.99 6.09
N PRO A 629 0.19 -34.68 7.22
CA PRO A 629 -1.15 -34.92 7.74
C PRO A 629 -1.85 -33.68 8.31
N GLY A 630 -1.09 -32.67 8.76
CA GLY A 630 -1.63 -31.47 9.42
C GLY A 630 -2.45 -30.54 8.53
N TYR A 631 -2.20 -30.54 7.20
CA TYR A 631 -2.82 -29.60 6.26
C TYR A 631 -3.90 -30.23 5.36
N ARG A 632 -4.33 -31.46 5.67
CA ARG A 632 -5.23 -32.25 4.80
C ARG A 632 -6.54 -31.52 4.46
N GLY A 633 -7.16 -30.84 5.41
CA GLY A 633 -8.42 -30.11 5.16
C GLY A 633 -8.28 -28.99 4.10
N VAL A 634 -7.18 -28.25 4.13
CA VAL A 634 -6.88 -27.19 3.15
C VAL A 634 -6.45 -27.79 1.81
N ALA A 635 -5.64 -28.84 1.82
CA ALA A 635 -5.20 -29.50 0.61
C ALA A 635 -6.37 -30.12 -0.18
N TRP A 636 -7.31 -30.79 0.52
CA TRP A 636 -8.53 -31.32 -0.10
C TRP A 636 -9.45 -30.22 -0.61
N LYS A 637 -9.51 -29.05 0.05
CA LYS A 637 -10.22 -27.89 -0.49
C LYS A 637 -9.64 -27.47 -1.83
N ILE A 638 -8.33 -27.24 -1.90
CA ILE A 638 -7.68 -26.74 -3.12
C ILE A 638 -7.80 -27.75 -4.27
N ALA A 639 -7.61 -29.05 -3.99
CA ALA A 639 -7.79 -30.10 -4.98
C ALA A 639 -9.24 -30.20 -5.46
N ALA A 640 -10.22 -30.11 -4.55
CA ALA A 640 -11.63 -30.13 -4.91
C ALA A 640 -12.05 -28.89 -5.70
N ASP A 641 -11.58 -27.69 -5.34
CA ASP A 641 -11.81 -26.44 -6.09
C ASP A 641 -11.25 -26.54 -7.51
N ALA A 642 -10.05 -27.13 -7.68
CA ALA A 642 -9.45 -27.35 -8.99
C ALA A 642 -10.28 -28.31 -9.85
N LEU A 643 -10.72 -29.45 -9.29
CA LEU A 643 -11.58 -30.40 -10.00
C LEU A 643 -12.97 -29.83 -10.29
N PHE A 644 -13.56 -29.09 -9.36
CA PHE A 644 -14.87 -28.46 -9.54
C PHE A 644 -14.85 -27.46 -10.70
N GLU A 645 -13.84 -26.59 -10.77
CA GLU A 645 -13.67 -25.65 -11.88
C GLU A 645 -13.32 -26.38 -13.19
N LEU A 646 -12.50 -27.44 -13.13
CA LEU A 646 -12.18 -28.29 -14.28
C LEU A 646 -13.44 -28.98 -14.84
N SER A 647 -14.41 -29.32 -13.99
CA SER A 647 -15.66 -29.98 -14.39
C SER A 647 -16.56 -29.14 -15.31
N VAL A 648 -16.30 -27.84 -15.38
CA VAL A 648 -16.97 -26.93 -16.33
C VAL A 648 -16.53 -27.25 -17.75
N ILE A 649 -15.30 -27.75 -17.95
CA ILE A 649 -14.78 -28.15 -19.26
C ILE A 649 -15.44 -29.47 -19.69
N THR A 650 -15.98 -29.50 -20.91
CA THR A 650 -16.70 -30.66 -21.46
C THR A 650 -15.85 -31.55 -22.34
N VAL A 651 -14.80 -31.00 -22.96
CA VAL A 651 -13.86 -31.75 -23.81
C VAL A 651 -12.46 -31.39 -23.35
N PHE A 652 -11.70 -32.41 -22.99
CA PHE A 652 -10.34 -32.28 -22.49
C PHE A 652 -9.33 -32.40 -23.64
N ALA A 653 -8.27 -31.60 -23.59
CA ALA A 653 -7.17 -31.67 -24.54
C ALA A 653 -6.28 -32.89 -24.25
N ASP A 654 -6.07 -33.23 -22.98
CA ASP A 654 -5.33 -34.41 -22.52
C ASP A 654 -6.17 -35.24 -21.55
N GLU A 655 -7.07 -36.03 -22.13
CA GLU A 655 -7.99 -36.90 -21.39
C GLU A 655 -7.27 -37.89 -20.46
N ASN A 656 -6.07 -38.34 -20.83
CA ASN A 656 -5.31 -39.33 -20.04
C ASN A 656 -4.82 -38.73 -18.72
N ASN A 657 -4.33 -37.48 -18.74
CA ASN A 657 -3.89 -36.81 -17.52
C ASN A 657 -5.07 -36.48 -16.60
N VAL A 658 -6.19 -36.02 -17.16
CA VAL A 658 -7.42 -35.78 -16.39
C VAL A 658 -7.90 -37.08 -15.75
N ARG A 659 -7.91 -38.19 -16.50
CA ARG A 659 -8.27 -39.52 -15.98
C ARG A 659 -7.39 -39.91 -14.81
N ALA A 660 -6.07 -39.77 -14.94
CA ALA A 660 -5.12 -40.12 -13.87
C ALA A 660 -5.33 -39.29 -12.60
N ALA A 661 -5.58 -37.99 -12.72
CA ALA A 661 -5.85 -37.13 -11.57
C ALA A 661 -7.17 -37.50 -10.87
N VAL A 662 -8.24 -37.74 -11.65
CA VAL A 662 -9.56 -38.12 -11.15
C VAL A 662 -9.54 -39.48 -10.46
N THR A 663 -8.86 -40.49 -11.03
CA THR A 663 -8.80 -41.83 -10.45
C THR A 663 -8.09 -41.80 -9.09
N VAL A 664 -6.94 -41.13 -8.98
CA VAL A 664 -6.17 -41.06 -7.72
C VAL A 664 -6.95 -40.36 -6.60
N VAL A 665 -7.75 -39.33 -6.94
CA VAL A 665 -8.64 -38.67 -5.98
C VAL A 665 -9.79 -39.59 -5.55
N SER A 666 -10.43 -40.27 -6.52
CA SER A 666 -11.56 -41.17 -6.26
C SER A 666 -11.19 -42.45 -5.50
N GLU A 667 -10.00 -43.02 -5.70
CA GLU A 667 -9.54 -44.23 -4.99
C GLU A 667 -9.31 -44.00 -3.50
N ARG A 668 -9.10 -42.74 -3.10
CA ARG A 668 -8.92 -42.33 -1.71
C ARG A 668 -10.23 -41.99 -1.00
N ASP A 669 -11.34 -42.00 -1.75
CA ASP A 669 -12.68 -41.76 -1.23
C ASP A 669 -13.24 -43.04 -0.57
N GLN A 670 -13.21 -43.08 0.76
CA GLN A 670 -14.10 -43.97 1.50
C GLN A 670 -15.43 -43.22 1.66
N SER A 671 -16.29 -43.34 0.65
CA SER A 671 -17.57 -42.63 0.55
C SER A 671 -18.30 -42.61 1.90
N SER A 672 -18.52 -41.42 2.46
CA SER A 672 -19.25 -41.29 3.71
C SER A 672 -20.71 -41.72 3.53
N ALA A 673 -21.41 -42.02 4.62
CA ALA A 673 -22.84 -42.36 4.59
C ALA A 673 -23.72 -41.28 3.93
N ARG A 674 -23.24 -40.04 3.76
CA ARG A 674 -23.97 -38.90 3.15
C ARG A 674 -24.07 -39.00 1.63
N LEU A 675 -23.07 -39.58 0.97
CA LEU A 675 -23.02 -39.75 -0.49
C LEU A 675 -23.21 -41.21 -0.94
N ALA A 676 -23.40 -42.13 0.01
CA ALA A 676 -23.56 -43.55 -0.25
C ALA A 676 -24.75 -43.81 -1.20
N GLY A 677 -24.48 -44.39 -2.36
CA GLY A 677 -25.48 -44.75 -3.38
C GLY A 677 -25.78 -43.65 -4.41
N LEU A 678 -25.25 -42.43 -4.26
CA LEU A 678 -25.40 -41.35 -5.25
C LEU A 678 -24.40 -41.46 -6.42
N PHE A 679 -23.16 -41.83 -6.12
CA PHE A 679 -22.09 -41.99 -7.12
C PHE A 679 -21.82 -43.48 -7.38
N LYS A 680 -21.70 -43.87 -8.66
CA LYS A 680 -21.17 -45.20 -9.01
C LYS A 680 -19.68 -45.21 -8.70
N SER A 681 -19.27 -45.76 -7.55
CA SER A 681 -17.86 -45.86 -7.21
C SER A 681 -17.16 -46.89 -8.12
N THR A 682 -16.69 -46.47 -9.28
CA THR A 682 -15.85 -47.30 -10.14
C THR A 682 -14.81 -46.43 -10.80
N ALA A 683 -13.54 -46.82 -10.63
CA ALA A 683 -12.43 -46.31 -11.42
C ALA A 683 -12.84 -46.25 -12.89
N LEU A 684 -12.64 -45.09 -13.52
CA LEU A 684 -12.99 -44.87 -14.92
C LEU A 684 -12.32 -45.95 -15.78
N SER A 685 -13.11 -46.68 -16.57
CA SER A 685 -12.58 -47.63 -17.54
C SER A 685 -11.67 -46.91 -18.53
N PRO A 686 -10.54 -47.50 -18.96
CA PRO A 686 -9.67 -46.88 -19.96
C PRO A 686 -10.37 -46.62 -21.31
N ASP A 687 -11.45 -47.36 -21.60
CA ASP A 687 -12.21 -47.28 -22.85
C ASP A 687 -13.36 -46.25 -22.82
N ASP A 688 -13.76 -45.77 -21.63
CA ASP A 688 -14.87 -44.82 -21.49
C ASP A 688 -14.39 -43.37 -21.55
N PRO A 689 -15.07 -42.47 -22.30
CA PRO A 689 -14.68 -41.07 -22.39
C PRO A 689 -14.88 -40.36 -21.05
N VAL A 690 -13.86 -39.63 -20.60
CA VAL A 690 -13.93 -38.81 -19.38
C VAL A 690 -14.79 -37.58 -19.65
N THR A 691 -15.91 -37.49 -18.94
CA THR A 691 -16.80 -36.33 -19.05
C THR A 691 -16.60 -35.37 -17.88
N GLY A 692 -16.97 -34.09 -18.06
CA GLY A 692 -17.00 -33.12 -16.97
C GLY A 692 -17.89 -33.55 -15.79
N LEU A 693 -18.86 -34.46 -16.00
CA LEU A 693 -19.66 -35.04 -14.92
C LEU A 693 -18.82 -35.97 -14.02
N ASN A 694 -17.95 -36.80 -14.60
CA ASN A 694 -17.05 -37.67 -13.83
C ASN A 694 -16.08 -36.85 -12.96
N VAL A 695 -15.57 -35.74 -13.51
CA VAL A 695 -14.70 -34.81 -12.76
C VAL A 695 -15.47 -34.16 -11.61
N LEU A 696 -16.74 -33.78 -11.84
CA LEU A 696 -17.60 -33.19 -10.80
C LEU A 696 -17.92 -34.17 -9.67
N GLU A 697 -18.14 -35.44 -9.98
CA GLU A 697 -18.35 -36.50 -8.99
C GLU A 697 -17.11 -36.66 -8.09
N ALA A 698 -15.91 -36.66 -8.68
CA ALA A 698 -14.67 -36.69 -7.91
C ALA A 698 -14.46 -35.43 -7.05
N ALA A 699 -14.85 -34.25 -7.55
CA ALA A 699 -14.82 -33.01 -6.77
C ALA A 699 -15.79 -33.06 -5.57
N ALA A 700 -17.01 -33.57 -5.77
CA ALA A 700 -18.00 -33.74 -4.71
C ALA A 700 -17.53 -34.74 -3.64
N GLY A 701 -16.93 -35.87 -4.05
CA GLY A 701 -16.29 -36.81 -3.12
C GLY A 701 -15.16 -36.18 -2.32
N ALA A 702 -14.29 -35.38 -2.97
CA ALA A 702 -13.22 -34.66 -2.30
C ALA A 702 -13.73 -33.62 -1.28
N TYR A 703 -14.80 -32.88 -1.60
CA TYR A 703 -15.44 -31.96 -0.65
C TYR A 703 -16.06 -32.69 0.55
N ASP A 704 -16.70 -33.83 0.32
CA ASP A 704 -17.25 -34.63 1.42
C ASP A 704 -16.17 -35.21 2.32
N TYR A 705 -15.08 -35.69 1.72
CA TYR A 705 -13.92 -36.15 2.46
C TYR A 705 -13.31 -35.03 3.33
N ARG A 706 -13.21 -33.79 2.81
CA ARG A 706 -12.78 -32.63 3.60
C ARG A 706 -13.66 -32.44 4.85
N ILE A 707 -14.97 -32.64 4.77
CA ILE A 707 -15.88 -32.54 5.93
C ILE A 707 -15.54 -33.62 6.96
N THR A 708 -15.26 -34.86 6.52
CA THR A 708 -14.89 -35.95 7.44
C THR A 708 -13.57 -35.70 8.16
N VAL A 709 -12.60 -35.08 7.48
CA VAL A 709 -11.29 -34.72 8.07
C VAL A 709 -11.41 -33.50 8.98
N GLY A 710 -12.29 -32.55 8.66
CA GLY A 710 -12.47 -31.28 9.37
C GLY A 710 -13.54 -31.27 10.47
N SER A 711 -14.11 -32.42 10.84
CA SER A 711 -15.27 -32.50 11.74
C SER A 711 -15.03 -31.99 13.17
N SER A 712 -13.77 -31.74 13.55
CA SER A 712 -13.41 -31.15 14.86
C SER A 712 -13.45 -29.61 14.88
N ASP A 713 -13.55 -28.95 13.72
CA ASP A 713 -13.33 -27.50 13.60
C ASP A 713 -14.66 -26.78 13.28
N GLU A 714 -15.37 -26.33 14.31
CA GLU A 714 -16.72 -25.74 14.19
C GLU A 714 -16.78 -24.52 13.25
N ALA A 715 -15.68 -23.77 13.13
CA ALA A 715 -15.60 -22.59 12.27
C ALA A 715 -15.50 -22.91 10.78
N ALA A 716 -14.89 -24.05 10.41
CA ALA A 716 -14.66 -24.44 9.01
C ALA A 716 -15.83 -25.24 8.42
N LEU A 717 -16.66 -25.84 9.29
CA LEU A 717 -17.75 -26.72 8.90
C LEU A 717 -18.77 -26.05 7.95
N PRO A 718 -19.29 -24.81 8.20
CA PRO A 718 -20.23 -24.16 7.29
C PRO A 718 -19.66 -23.93 5.88
N SER A 719 -18.38 -23.53 5.78
CA SER A 719 -17.72 -23.37 4.48
C SER A 719 -17.58 -24.70 3.75
N SER A 720 -17.21 -25.78 4.44
CA SER A 720 -17.07 -27.09 3.79
C SER A 720 -18.42 -27.66 3.31
N LEU A 721 -19.49 -27.40 4.05
CA LEU A 721 -20.86 -27.76 3.67
C LEU A 721 -21.36 -26.93 2.48
N TYR A 722 -21.00 -25.64 2.42
CA TYR A 722 -21.27 -24.77 1.27
C TYR A 722 -20.66 -25.33 -0.01
N ASP A 723 -19.36 -25.64 0.03
CA ASP A 723 -18.62 -26.09 -1.15
C ASP A 723 -19.21 -27.42 -1.69
N LEU A 724 -19.57 -28.35 -0.79
CA LEU A 724 -20.27 -29.59 -1.18
C LEU A 724 -21.67 -29.32 -1.74
N ALA A 725 -22.44 -28.41 -1.16
CA ALA A 725 -23.78 -28.08 -1.64
C ALA A 725 -23.76 -27.47 -3.05
N VAL A 726 -22.77 -26.63 -3.36
CA VAL A 726 -22.55 -26.08 -4.70
C VAL A 726 -22.18 -27.18 -5.69
N ALA A 727 -21.27 -28.08 -5.33
CA ALA A 727 -20.90 -29.22 -6.17
C ALA A 727 -22.10 -30.15 -6.47
N LEU A 728 -22.89 -30.49 -5.46
CA LEU A 728 -24.11 -31.29 -5.63
C LEU A 728 -25.16 -30.58 -6.49
N ARG A 729 -25.30 -29.25 -6.37
CA ARG A 729 -26.19 -28.45 -7.23
C ARG A 729 -25.79 -28.58 -8.70
N GLU A 730 -24.53 -28.32 -9.01
CA GLU A 730 -24.03 -28.42 -10.39
C GLU A 730 -24.20 -29.83 -10.94
N TRP A 731 -24.04 -30.86 -10.09
CA TRP A 731 -24.25 -32.24 -10.49
C TRP A 731 -25.73 -32.53 -10.79
N ILE A 732 -26.65 -32.03 -9.97
CA ILE A 732 -28.11 -32.12 -10.20
C ILE A 732 -28.49 -31.44 -11.52
N LEU A 733 -27.93 -30.26 -11.83
CA LEU A 733 -28.22 -29.52 -13.07
C LEU A 733 -27.72 -30.25 -14.33
N LYS A 734 -26.65 -31.05 -14.20
CA LYS A 734 -26.08 -31.84 -15.31
C LYS A 734 -26.74 -33.22 -15.48
N GLN A 735 -27.61 -33.65 -14.55
CA GLN A 735 -28.30 -34.94 -14.57
C GLN A 735 -29.71 -34.83 -15.19
N PRO A 736 -30.19 -35.88 -15.89
CA PRO A 736 -31.58 -35.95 -16.37
C PRO A 736 -32.58 -36.06 -15.20
N SER A 737 -33.83 -35.64 -15.42
CA SER A 737 -34.86 -35.29 -14.41
C SER A 737 -35.21 -36.36 -13.35
N GLY A 738 -34.75 -37.60 -13.47
CA GLY A 738 -35.15 -38.74 -12.63
C GLY A 738 -34.34 -38.98 -11.34
N THR A 739 -33.08 -38.58 -11.24
CA THR A 739 -32.17 -38.89 -10.10
C THR A 739 -32.18 -37.83 -8.98
N THR A 740 -33.03 -36.82 -9.12
CA THR A 740 -32.98 -35.55 -8.36
C THR A 740 -33.39 -35.64 -6.89
N ARG A 741 -34.18 -36.66 -6.48
CA ARG A 741 -34.81 -36.68 -5.15
C ARG A 741 -33.86 -36.98 -3.99
N GLN A 742 -32.97 -37.97 -4.12
CA GLN A 742 -32.02 -38.37 -3.07
C GLN A 742 -30.92 -37.32 -2.87
N ALA A 743 -30.41 -36.75 -3.96
CA ALA A 743 -29.42 -35.67 -3.92
C ALA A 743 -30.01 -34.38 -3.30
N LEU A 744 -31.29 -34.09 -3.57
CA LEU A 744 -31.99 -32.97 -2.96
C LEU A 744 -32.23 -33.18 -1.46
N GLU A 745 -32.53 -34.41 -1.01
CA GLU A 745 -32.65 -34.77 0.41
C GLU A 745 -31.30 -34.62 1.14
N ALA A 746 -30.20 -35.07 0.53
CA ALA A 746 -28.85 -34.85 1.05
C ALA A 746 -28.51 -33.35 1.14
N ALA A 747 -28.77 -32.58 0.08
CA ALA A 747 -28.54 -31.13 0.06
C ALA A 747 -29.41 -30.36 1.08
N ASN A 748 -30.65 -30.80 1.33
CA ASN A 748 -31.55 -30.19 2.32
C ASN A 748 -31.11 -30.43 3.77
N SER A 749 -30.39 -31.53 4.04
CA SER A 749 -29.84 -31.81 5.39
C SER A 749 -28.63 -30.91 5.74
N ILE A 750 -28.03 -30.30 4.73
CA ILE A 750 -26.78 -29.53 4.79
C ILE A 750 -27.04 -28.00 4.90
N SER A 751 -28.24 -27.54 4.55
CA SER A 751 -28.49 -26.19 4.01
C SER A 751 -28.95 -25.10 4.98
N SER A 752 -28.80 -25.26 6.31
CA SER A 752 -29.23 -24.22 7.26
C SER A 752 -28.39 -22.93 7.22
N SER A 753 -27.26 -22.91 6.51
CA SER A 753 -26.28 -21.80 6.50
C SER A 753 -26.03 -21.14 5.14
N VAL A 754 -26.68 -21.59 4.04
CA VAL A 754 -26.41 -21.08 2.68
C VAL A 754 -27.70 -20.85 1.91
N GLU A 755 -28.11 -19.59 1.82
CA GLU A 755 -29.43 -19.24 1.33
C GLU A 755 -29.50 -19.15 -0.21
N VAL A 756 -28.44 -18.72 -0.92
CA VAL A 756 -28.45 -18.67 -2.41
C VAL A 756 -28.50 -20.07 -3.03
N ALA A 757 -27.66 -21.01 -2.58
CA ALA A 757 -27.63 -22.36 -3.12
C ALA A 757 -28.93 -23.13 -2.84
N LEU A 758 -29.53 -22.92 -1.66
CA LEU A 758 -30.86 -23.43 -1.33
C LEU A 758 -31.93 -22.80 -2.24
N GLY A 759 -31.79 -21.52 -2.57
CA GLY A 759 -32.57 -20.83 -3.57
C GLY A 759 -32.56 -21.53 -4.93
N ASP A 760 -31.37 -21.77 -5.47
CA ASP A 760 -31.21 -22.40 -6.78
C ASP A 760 -31.73 -23.85 -6.81
N LEU A 761 -31.49 -24.64 -5.75
CA LEU A 761 -31.93 -26.05 -5.66
C LEU A 761 -33.45 -26.19 -5.74
N HIS A 762 -34.19 -25.22 -5.19
CA HIS A 762 -35.66 -25.23 -5.13
C HIS A 762 -36.31 -24.32 -6.17
N PHE A 763 -35.55 -23.79 -7.12
CA PHE A 763 -36.01 -22.80 -8.11
C PHE A 763 -37.28 -23.25 -8.84
N SER A 764 -37.32 -24.48 -9.35
CA SER A 764 -38.47 -25.02 -10.08
C SER A 764 -39.50 -25.72 -9.18
N GLN A 765 -39.04 -26.43 -8.13
CA GLN A 765 -39.92 -27.27 -7.30
C GLN A 765 -40.69 -26.49 -6.22
N LYS A 766 -40.05 -25.52 -5.56
CA LYS A 766 -40.62 -24.75 -4.44
C LYS A 766 -40.25 -23.26 -4.57
N PRO A 767 -40.91 -22.52 -5.47
CA PRO A 767 -40.52 -21.14 -5.81
C PRO A 767 -40.60 -20.17 -4.62
N LYS A 768 -41.55 -20.36 -3.70
CA LYS A 768 -41.65 -19.52 -2.49
C LYS A 768 -40.47 -19.68 -1.55
N LEU A 769 -39.96 -20.91 -1.42
CA LEU A 769 -38.79 -21.20 -0.60
C LEU A 769 -37.53 -20.68 -1.29
N SER A 770 -37.47 -20.79 -2.62
CA SER A 770 -36.41 -20.19 -3.44
C SER A 770 -36.33 -18.68 -3.26
N GLN A 771 -37.48 -18.00 -3.39
CA GLN A 771 -37.61 -16.56 -3.17
C GLN A 771 -37.17 -16.14 -1.76
N HIS A 772 -37.66 -16.82 -0.72
CA HIS A 772 -37.29 -16.55 0.67
C HIS A 772 -35.78 -16.65 0.87
N ALA A 773 -35.14 -17.64 0.27
CA ALA A 773 -33.71 -17.84 0.40
C ALA A 773 -32.89 -16.75 -0.33
N TYR A 774 -33.30 -16.33 -1.53
CA TYR A 774 -32.65 -15.20 -2.19
C TYR A 774 -32.83 -13.89 -1.43
N ILE A 775 -34.01 -13.63 -0.87
CA ILE A 775 -34.27 -12.42 -0.08
C ILE A 775 -33.36 -12.39 1.15
N LYS A 776 -33.25 -13.49 1.89
CA LYS A 776 -32.37 -13.53 3.06
C LYS A 776 -30.90 -13.39 2.68
N ALA A 777 -30.47 -13.96 1.55
CA ALA A 777 -29.13 -13.74 1.04
C ALA A 777 -28.84 -12.26 0.76
N ILE A 778 -29.85 -11.51 0.25
CA ILE A 778 -29.77 -10.06 0.04
C ILE A 778 -29.82 -9.30 1.37
N GLU A 779 -30.56 -9.78 2.38
CA GLU A 779 -30.56 -9.19 3.73
C GLU A 779 -29.20 -9.33 4.42
N VAL A 780 -28.50 -10.45 4.20
CA VAL A 780 -27.15 -10.69 4.71
C VAL A 780 -26.12 -9.84 3.96
N ASP A 781 -26.17 -9.84 2.62
CA ASP A 781 -25.31 -9.01 1.78
C ASP A 781 -26.11 -8.35 0.64
N ASN A 782 -26.49 -7.09 0.87
CA ASN A 782 -27.24 -6.29 -0.10
C ASN A 782 -26.42 -5.96 -1.35
N LYS A 783 -25.10 -6.08 -1.30
CA LYS A 783 -24.21 -5.86 -2.46
C LYS A 783 -24.04 -7.12 -3.31
N ASN A 784 -24.66 -8.24 -2.94
CA ASN A 784 -24.55 -9.49 -3.67
C ASN A 784 -25.31 -9.44 -5.01
N VAL A 785 -24.59 -9.12 -6.08
CA VAL A 785 -25.09 -9.03 -7.46
C VAL A 785 -25.66 -10.36 -7.96
N VAL A 786 -25.06 -11.48 -7.53
CA VAL A 786 -25.51 -12.82 -7.90
C VAL A 786 -26.91 -13.06 -7.33
N ALA A 787 -27.14 -12.76 -6.05
CA ALA A 787 -28.47 -12.93 -5.45
C ALA A 787 -29.55 -12.07 -6.13
N TRP A 788 -29.23 -10.80 -6.47
CA TRP A 788 -30.14 -9.91 -7.21
C TRP A 788 -30.46 -10.42 -8.63
N THR A 789 -29.50 -10.97 -9.34
CA THR A 789 -29.76 -11.56 -10.66
C THR A 789 -30.52 -12.87 -10.59
N LYS A 790 -30.26 -13.71 -9.58
CA LYS A 790 -30.99 -14.97 -9.35
C LYS A 790 -32.45 -14.76 -8.99
N ILE A 791 -32.77 -13.78 -8.13
CA ILE A 791 -34.15 -13.43 -7.83
C ILE A 791 -34.85 -12.78 -9.04
N GLY A 792 -34.12 -11.98 -9.84
CA GLY A 792 -34.62 -11.46 -11.11
C GLY A 792 -34.99 -12.57 -12.09
N LEU A 793 -34.15 -13.60 -12.25
CA LEU A 793 -34.47 -14.78 -13.05
C LEU A 793 -35.69 -15.54 -12.53
N LEU A 794 -35.87 -15.64 -11.22
CA LEU A 794 -37.05 -16.28 -10.61
C LEU A 794 -38.33 -15.50 -10.95
N TYR A 795 -38.30 -14.17 -10.89
CA TYR A 795 -39.42 -13.32 -11.30
C TYR A 795 -39.70 -13.44 -12.80
N LEU A 796 -38.66 -13.51 -13.63
CA LEU A 796 -38.82 -13.72 -15.07
C LEU A 796 -39.50 -15.05 -15.37
N TYR A 797 -39.09 -16.13 -14.69
CA TYR A 797 -39.68 -17.46 -14.84
C TYR A 797 -41.17 -17.49 -14.50
N HIS A 798 -41.62 -16.67 -13.55
CA HIS A 798 -43.03 -16.50 -13.20
C HIS A 798 -43.74 -15.37 -13.95
N ASN A 799 -43.08 -14.78 -14.95
CA ASN A 799 -43.61 -13.72 -15.80
C ASN A 799 -43.94 -12.39 -15.08
N ASP A 800 -43.26 -12.10 -13.96
CA ASP A 800 -43.39 -10.85 -13.21
C ASP A 800 -42.38 -9.81 -13.74
N ILE A 801 -42.68 -9.21 -14.90
CA ILE A 801 -41.74 -8.36 -15.66
C ILE A 801 -41.28 -7.12 -14.85
N ASP A 802 -42.17 -6.48 -14.09
CA ASP A 802 -41.83 -5.26 -13.33
C ASP A 802 -40.78 -5.52 -12.23
N LEU A 803 -40.97 -6.60 -11.45
CA LEU A 803 -40.02 -6.99 -10.40
C LEU A 803 -38.72 -7.50 -11.00
N THR A 804 -38.81 -8.20 -12.14
CA THR A 804 -37.66 -8.66 -12.91
C THR A 804 -36.77 -7.48 -13.33
N ALA A 805 -37.38 -6.45 -13.93
CA ALA A 805 -36.67 -5.26 -14.37
C ALA A 805 -36.00 -4.52 -13.21
N GLN A 806 -36.69 -4.40 -12.07
CA GLN A 806 -36.12 -3.79 -10.86
C GLN A 806 -34.91 -4.57 -10.33
N ALA A 807 -35.01 -5.90 -10.24
CA ALA A 807 -33.93 -6.75 -9.74
C ALA A 807 -32.67 -6.68 -10.64
N PHE A 808 -32.84 -6.74 -11.96
CA PHE A 808 -31.71 -6.61 -12.90
C PHE A 808 -31.14 -5.19 -12.94
N THR A 809 -31.96 -4.16 -12.84
CA THR A 809 -31.48 -2.77 -12.73
C THR A 809 -30.65 -2.60 -11.45
N LYS A 810 -31.10 -3.18 -10.32
CA LYS A 810 -30.32 -3.19 -9.08
C LYS A 810 -28.98 -3.88 -9.25
N ALA A 811 -28.96 -5.05 -9.88
CA ALA A 811 -27.72 -5.76 -10.19
C ALA A 811 -26.76 -4.90 -11.04
N GLN A 812 -27.24 -4.25 -12.10
CA GLN A 812 -26.43 -3.33 -12.93
C GLN A 812 -25.90 -2.12 -12.15
N THR A 813 -26.70 -1.56 -11.22
CA THR A 813 -26.24 -0.43 -10.40
C THR A 813 -25.19 -0.81 -9.37
N LEU A 814 -25.21 -2.08 -8.91
CA LEU A 814 -24.25 -2.59 -7.95
C LEU A 814 -22.93 -2.96 -8.64
N ASP A 815 -23.02 -3.63 -9.79
CA ASP A 815 -21.88 -4.02 -10.61
C ASP A 815 -22.24 -3.90 -12.11
N PRO A 816 -21.82 -2.79 -12.74
CA PRO A 816 -22.01 -2.58 -14.17
C PRO A 816 -21.26 -3.60 -15.03
N ASP A 817 -20.21 -4.24 -14.50
CA ASP A 817 -19.37 -5.18 -15.23
C ASP A 817 -19.97 -6.60 -15.24
N TYR A 818 -21.04 -6.83 -14.46
CA TYR A 818 -21.70 -8.14 -14.37
C TYR A 818 -22.62 -8.43 -15.56
N THR A 819 -22.16 -9.27 -16.48
CA THR A 819 -22.83 -9.52 -17.78
C THR A 819 -24.19 -10.19 -17.69
N LEU A 820 -24.41 -11.09 -16.74
CA LEU A 820 -25.70 -11.77 -16.60
C LEU A 820 -26.85 -10.80 -16.29
N ALA A 821 -26.57 -9.64 -15.70
CA ALA A 821 -27.59 -8.61 -15.50
C ALA A 821 -28.02 -7.95 -16.81
N TRP A 822 -27.07 -7.68 -17.72
CA TRP A 822 -27.34 -7.15 -19.06
C TRP A 822 -28.10 -8.15 -19.93
N ILE A 823 -27.76 -9.44 -19.85
CA ILE A 823 -28.50 -10.51 -20.52
C ILE A 823 -29.93 -10.59 -19.97
N GLY A 824 -30.11 -10.48 -18.64
CA GLY A 824 -31.44 -10.43 -18.03
C GLY A 824 -32.32 -9.29 -18.58
N GLN A 825 -31.76 -8.10 -18.76
CA GLN A 825 -32.47 -6.96 -19.38
C GLN A 825 -32.78 -7.18 -20.85
N ALA A 826 -31.86 -7.80 -21.60
CA ALA A 826 -32.14 -8.17 -22.98
C ALA A 826 -33.29 -9.17 -23.09
N LEU A 827 -33.37 -10.16 -22.19
CA LEU A 827 -34.49 -11.10 -22.14
C LEU A 827 -35.81 -10.38 -21.88
N ILE A 828 -35.84 -9.38 -20.99
CA ILE A 828 -37.02 -8.53 -20.77
C ILE A 828 -37.39 -7.77 -22.06
N ALA A 829 -36.41 -7.16 -22.73
CA ALA A 829 -36.63 -6.43 -23.98
C ALA A 829 -37.19 -7.35 -25.08
N THR A 830 -36.71 -8.60 -25.18
CA THR A 830 -37.27 -9.59 -26.11
C THR A 830 -38.70 -9.99 -25.74
N ALA A 831 -39.00 -10.19 -24.45
CA ALA A 831 -40.34 -10.53 -23.98
C ALA A 831 -41.35 -9.39 -24.26
N ASN A 832 -40.88 -8.14 -24.26
CA ASN A 832 -41.67 -6.95 -24.59
C ASN A 832 -41.75 -6.66 -26.11
N GLY A 833 -41.08 -7.44 -26.96
CA GLY A 833 -41.06 -7.24 -28.42
C GLY A 833 -40.14 -6.12 -28.91
N HIS A 834 -39.27 -5.58 -28.06
CA HIS A 834 -38.27 -4.56 -28.42
C HIS A 834 -36.98 -5.22 -28.93
N GLU A 835 -37.02 -5.79 -30.14
CA GLU A 835 -35.90 -6.57 -30.72
C GLU A 835 -34.61 -5.75 -30.87
N ILE A 836 -34.70 -4.46 -31.19
CA ILE A 836 -33.53 -3.58 -31.40
C ILE A 836 -32.81 -3.34 -30.06
N ASP A 837 -33.56 -3.03 -29.01
CA ASP A 837 -32.98 -2.77 -27.68
C ASP A 837 -32.37 -4.04 -27.09
N ALA A 838 -33.07 -5.18 -27.25
CA ALA A 838 -32.53 -6.49 -26.89
C ALA A 838 -31.20 -6.74 -27.59
N ARG A 839 -31.13 -6.52 -28.91
CA ARG A 839 -29.90 -6.68 -29.69
C ARG A 839 -28.76 -5.82 -29.13
N ILE A 840 -28.99 -4.54 -28.87
CA ILE A 840 -27.96 -3.62 -28.36
C ILE A 840 -27.47 -4.05 -26.97
N LEU A 841 -28.39 -4.43 -26.08
CA LEU A 841 -28.04 -4.89 -24.72
C LEU A 841 -27.19 -6.15 -24.74
N LEU A 842 -27.50 -7.06 -25.66
CA LEU A 842 -26.69 -8.25 -25.89
C LEU A 842 -25.33 -7.87 -26.47
N GLU A 843 -25.24 -6.85 -27.34
CA GLU A 843 -24.00 -6.50 -28.06
C GLU A 843 -23.02 -5.94 -27.05
N HIS A 844 -23.57 -5.17 -26.11
CA HIS A 844 -22.86 -4.72 -24.94
C HIS A 844 -22.41 -5.88 -24.04
N ALA A 845 -23.30 -6.82 -23.70
CA ALA A 845 -22.94 -7.98 -22.86
C ALA A 845 -21.81 -8.82 -23.48
N VAL A 846 -21.79 -9.00 -24.81
CA VAL A 846 -20.72 -9.68 -25.55
C VAL A 846 -19.42 -8.90 -25.47
N SER A 847 -19.47 -7.57 -25.61
CA SER A 847 -18.27 -6.73 -25.57
C SER A 847 -17.56 -6.73 -24.21
N MET A 848 -18.29 -7.05 -23.13
CA MET A 848 -17.77 -7.00 -21.76
C MET A 848 -17.06 -8.28 -21.30
N THR A 849 -17.56 -9.46 -21.67
CA THR A 849 -16.94 -10.74 -21.27
C THR A 849 -16.49 -11.57 -22.46
N ALA A 850 -15.26 -12.08 -22.39
CA ALA A 850 -14.79 -13.16 -23.24
C ALA A 850 -15.53 -14.50 -22.98
N ASP A 851 -16.24 -14.63 -21.85
CA ASP A 851 -17.09 -15.79 -21.57
C ASP A 851 -18.38 -15.74 -22.40
N VAL A 852 -18.28 -16.38 -23.57
CA VAL A 852 -19.20 -17.01 -24.53
C VAL A 852 -20.72 -17.06 -24.24
N ILE A 853 -21.20 -16.94 -23.00
CA ILE A 853 -22.66 -16.94 -22.72
C ILE A 853 -23.35 -15.75 -23.40
N ALA A 854 -22.65 -14.62 -23.57
CA ALA A 854 -23.18 -13.50 -24.33
C ALA A 854 -23.13 -13.74 -25.86
N PHE A 855 -22.18 -14.54 -26.36
CA PHE A 855 -22.04 -14.88 -27.79
C PHE A 855 -23.28 -15.59 -28.33
N TYR A 856 -24.00 -16.32 -27.46
CA TYR A 856 -25.23 -17.04 -27.77
C TYR A 856 -26.33 -16.20 -28.42
N LEU A 857 -26.31 -14.89 -28.23
CA LEU A 857 -27.45 -14.06 -28.55
C LEU A 857 -27.21 -13.14 -29.75
N LEU A 858 -26.00 -13.08 -30.35
CA LEU A 858 -25.73 -12.01 -31.32
C LEU A 858 -24.93 -12.19 -32.59
N SER A 859 -23.71 -12.71 -32.64
CA SER A 859 -22.96 -12.49 -33.89
C SER A 859 -21.72 -13.34 -34.14
N SER A 860 -21.62 -13.72 -35.41
CA SER A 860 -20.44 -14.02 -36.20
C SER A 860 -19.12 -13.44 -35.69
N SER A 861 -18.23 -14.31 -35.18
CA SER A 861 -16.83 -14.46 -35.61
C SER A 861 -16.01 -15.23 -34.56
N SER A 862 -15.05 -16.02 -35.06
CA SER A 862 -13.97 -16.75 -34.37
C SER A 862 -14.29 -18.00 -33.53
N ASP A 863 -14.01 -19.14 -34.16
CA ASP A 863 -13.25 -20.35 -33.79
C ASP A 863 -12.97 -20.85 -32.36
N ASP A 864 -13.21 -20.15 -31.25
CA ASP A 864 -12.95 -20.73 -29.92
C ASP A 864 -14.14 -20.57 -28.97
N ILE A 865 -14.81 -21.70 -28.67
CA ILE A 865 -16.12 -21.73 -28.01
C ILE A 865 -16.08 -22.63 -26.77
N SER A 866 -16.54 -22.07 -25.64
CA SER A 866 -16.61 -22.72 -24.33
C SER A 866 -17.77 -23.72 -24.20
N SER A 867 -17.75 -24.45 -23.08
CA SER A 867 -18.37 -25.75 -22.83
C SER A 867 -19.88 -25.75 -22.57
N ALA A 868 -20.46 -24.68 -22.05
CA ALA A 868 -21.91 -24.60 -21.80
C ALA A 868 -22.72 -24.56 -23.11
N ALA A 869 -22.10 -24.03 -24.18
CA ALA A 869 -22.69 -23.99 -25.52
C ALA A 869 -22.83 -25.36 -26.20
N ARG A 870 -22.06 -26.34 -25.73
CA ARG A 870 -22.00 -27.70 -26.29
C ARG A 870 -23.05 -28.64 -25.72
N LEU A 871 -23.91 -28.18 -24.80
CA LEU A 871 -24.87 -29.04 -24.11
C LEU A 871 -26.33 -28.79 -24.52
N MET A 872 -26.60 -27.75 -25.33
CA MET A 872 -27.95 -27.42 -25.79
C MET A 872 -28.07 -27.55 -27.31
N PRO A 873 -29.03 -28.33 -27.84
CA PRO A 873 -29.19 -28.53 -29.27
C PRO A 873 -29.35 -27.23 -30.08
N CYS A 874 -30.04 -26.23 -29.51
CA CYS A 874 -30.21 -24.92 -30.14
C CYS A 874 -28.89 -24.18 -30.35
N GLY A 875 -27.92 -24.30 -29.43
CA GLY A 875 -26.62 -23.65 -29.55
C GLY A 875 -25.86 -24.15 -30.77
N PHE A 876 -25.66 -25.46 -30.86
CA PHE A 876 -25.03 -26.10 -32.01
C PHE A 876 -25.72 -25.79 -33.33
N HIS A 877 -27.06 -25.77 -33.34
CA HIS A 877 -27.82 -25.46 -34.55
C HIS A 877 -27.53 -24.03 -35.05
N VAL A 878 -27.55 -23.02 -34.17
CA VAL A 878 -27.25 -21.62 -34.52
C VAL A 878 -25.80 -21.47 -35.00
N PHE A 879 -24.84 -22.12 -34.35
CA PHE A 879 -23.45 -22.13 -34.81
C PHE A 879 -23.30 -22.73 -36.21
N GLY A 880 -24.06 -23.79 -36.51
CA GLY A 880 -24.13 -24.37 -37.84
C GLY A 880 -24.58 -23.35 -38.90
N LEU A 881 -25.62 -22.57 -38.60
CA LEU A 881 -26.12 -21.50 -39.47
C LEU A 881 -25.13 -20.33 -39.61
N ILE A 882 -24.41 -19.96 -38.56
CA ILE A 882 -23.35 -18.93 -38.65
C ILE A 882 -22.23 -19.43 -39.56
N CYS A 883 -21.81 -20.69 -39.39
CA CYS A 883 -20.79 -21.30 -40.25
C CYS A 883 -21.24 -21.32 -41.72
N GLU A 884 -22.53 -21.57 -41.97
CA GLU A 884 -23.13 -21.44 -43.31
C GLU A 884 -22.94 -20.04 -43.89
N HIS A 885 -23.31 -19.00 -43.13
CA HIS A 885 -23.19 -17.61 -43.57
C HIS A 885 -21.74 -17.17 -43.80
N LEU A 886 -20.80 -17.75 -43.06
CA LEU A 886 -19.35 -17.52 -43.24
C LEU A 886 -18.74 -18.36 -44.37
N GLY A 887 -19.49 -19.33 -44.92
CA GLY A 887 -19.02 -20.25 -45.96
C GLY A 887 -18.20 -21.45 -45.45
N ASN A 888 -18.11 -21.67 -44.14
CA ASN A 888 -17.43 -22.82 -43.55
C ASN A 888 -18.40 -24.00 -43.40
N LEU A 889 -18.73 -24.62 -44.53
CA LEU A 889 -19.79 -25.62 -44.61
C LEU A 889 -19.46 -26.91 -43.84
N GLU A 890 -18.20 -27.34 -43.81
CA GLU A 890 -17.77 -28.57 -43.13
C GLU A 890 -18.05 -28.53 -41.63
N ARG A 891 -17.59 -27.46 -40.95
CA ARG A 891 -17.89 -27.24 -39.54
C ARG A 891 -19.38 -27.03 -39.29
N GLY A 892 -20.07 -26.39 -40.24
CA GLY A 892 -21.52 -26.24 -40.18
C GLY A 892 -22.24 -27.58 -40.08
N VAL A 893 -21.87 -28.54 -40.93
CA VAL A 893 -22.43 -29.90 -40.90
C VAL A 893 -22.11 -30.60 -39.58
N GLU A 894 -20.86 -30.51 -39.11
CA GLU A 894 -20.45 -31.11 -37.83
C GLU A 894 -21.32 -30.62 -36.66
N TYR A 895 -21.52 -29.31 -36.54
CA TYR A 895 -22.31 -28.73 -35.46
C TYR A 895 -23.79 -29.10 -35.56
N ILE A 896 -24.44 -28.97 -36.73
CA ILE A 896 -25.85 -29.36 -36.85
C ILE A 896 -26.03 -30.86 -36.61
N ASN A 897 -25.07 -31.70 -37.01
CA ASN A 897 -25.16 -33.14 -36.75
C ASN A 897 -25.13 -33.45 -35.24
N ARG A 898 -24.29 -32.74 -34.46
CA ARG A 898 -24.32 -32.83 -32.99
C ARG A 898 -25.65 -32.37 -32.40
N ALA A 899 -26.25 -31.31 -32.95
CA ALA A 899 -27.58 -30.87 -32.54
C ALA A 899 -28.63 -31.96 -32.80
N ILE A 900 -28.59 -32.61 -33.96
CA ILE A 900 -29.49 -33.71 -34.35
C ILE A 900 -29.36 -34.87 -33.36
N THR A 901 -28.13 -35.31 -33.03
CA THR A 901 -27.93 -36.42 -32.08
C THR A 901 -28.51 -36.13 -30.69
N LEU A 902 -28.45 -34.87 -30.24
CA LEU A 902 -29.03 -34.47 -28.96
C LEU A 902 -30.57 -34.35 -29.02
N LEU A 903 -31.11 -33.86 -30.15
CA LEU A 903 -32.55 -33.78 -30.36
C LEU A 903 -33.19 -35.16 -30.47
N GLU A 904 -32.51 -36.10 -31.12
CA GLU A 904 -32.95 -37.50 -31.23
C GLU A 904 -33.09 -38.13 -29.85
N ALA A 905 -32.03 -38.04 -29.02
CA ALA A 905 -32.06 -38.54 -27.65
C ALA A 905 -33.14 -37.85 -26.79
N ALA A 906 -33.34 -36.54 -26.95
CA ALA A 906 -34.37 -35.80 -26.23
C ALA A 906 -35.80 -36.19 -26.67
N TYR A 907 -35.98 -36.48 -27.96
CA TYR A 907 -37.26 -36.94 -28.51
C TYR A 907 -37.60 -38.34 -28.01
N GLU A 908 -36.63 -39.26 -27.99
CA GLU A 908 -36.80 -40.62 -27.45
C GLU A 908 -37.26 -40.62 -25.99
N GLU A 909 -36.86 -39.62 -25.19
CA GLU A 909 -37.26 -39.53 -23.77
C GLU A 909 -38.64 -38.89 -23.57
N LYS A 910 -38.97 -37.84 -24.33
CA LYS A 910 -40.11 -36.95 -24.04
C LYS A 910 -41.26 -37.02 -25.04
N GLU A 911 -41.01 -37.47 -26.26
CA GLU A 911 -41.96 -37.44 -27.39
C GLU A 911 -42.64 -36.06 -27.57
N ASP A 912 -41.89 -34.98 -27.29
CA ASP A 912 -42.42 -33.61 -27.31
C ASP A 912 -42.51 -33.08 -28.76
N PRO A 913 -43.70 -32.60 -29.21
CA PRO A 913 -43.88 -31.99 -30.53
C PRO A 913 -42.93 -30.81 -30.82
N ILE A 914 -42.46 -30.10 -29.80
CA ILE A 914 -41.50 -29.00 -29.97
C ILE A 914 -40.12 -29.54 -30.38
N VAL A 915 -39.69 -30.64 -29.76
CA VAL A 915 -38.40 -31.29 -30.06
C VAL A 915 -38.45 -31.91 -31.46
N GLU A 916 -39.56 -32.55 -31.81
CA GLU A 916 -39.80 -33.07 -33.17
C GLU A 916 -39.69 -31.96 -34.22
N ARG A 917 -40.33 -30.81 -33.96
CA ARG A 917 -40.26 -29.65 -34.84
C ARG A 917 -38.84 -29.11 -34.99
N GLN A 918 -38.07 -29.03 -33.91
CA GLN A 918 -36.65 -28.64 -33.95
C GLN A 918 -35.80 -29.63 -34.75
N PHE A 919 -36.08 -30.92 -34.60
CA PHE A 919 -35.41 -32.00 -35.33
C PHE A 919 -35.62 -31.89 -36.84
N VAL A 920 -36.86 -31.62 -37.29
CA VAL A 920 -37.18 -31.38 -38.71
C VAL A 920 -36.43 -30.16 -39.27
N ILE A 921 -36.35 -29.07 -38.51
CA ILE A 921 -35.60 -27.87 -38.91
C ILE A 921 -34.11 -28.19 -39.03
N ALA A 922 -33.55 -28.95 -38.09
CA ALA A 922 -32.15 -29.39 -38.12
C ALA A 922 -31.83 -30.23 -39.36
N HIS A 923 -32.68 -31.21 -39.68
CA HIS A 923 -32.53 -32.04 -40.88
C HIS A 923 -32.65 -31.24 -42.18
N THR A 924 -33.53 -30.25 -42.25
CA THR A 924 -33.67 -29.38 -43.43
C THR A 924 -32.42 -28.52 -43.64
N ASN A 925 -31.84 -27.97 -42.55
CA ASN A 925 -30.66 -27.12 -42.61
C ASN A 925 -29.36 -27.91 -42.87
N ILE A 926 -29.17 -29.09 -42.26
CA ILE A 926 -27.99 -29.94 -42.55
C ILE A 926 -28.01 -30.44 -44.00
N ALA A 927 -29.18 -30.76 -44.53
CA ALA A 927 -29.32 -31.17 -45.93
C ALA A 927 -28.89 -30.04 -46.89
N ARG A 928 -29.32 -28.80 -46.60
CA ARG A 928 -28.87 -27.62 -47.34
C ARG A 928 -27.34 -27.43 -47.29
N LEU A 929 -26.72 -27.65 -46.14
CA LEU A 929 -25.26 -27.59 -46.01
C LEU A 929 -24.55 -28.70 -46.81
N ARG A 930 -25.06 -29.93 -46.74
CA ARG A 930 -24.55 -31.08 -47.51
C ARG A 930 -24.63 -30.85 -49.02
N LEU A 931 -25.70 -30.22 -49.52
CA LEU A 931 -25.78 -29.76 -50.92
C LEU A 931 -24.61 -28.84 -51.30
N GLY A 932 -24.24 -27.92 -50.41
CA GLY A 932 -23.11 -27.01 -50.62
C GLY A 932 -21.75 -27.71 -50.63
N LEU A 933 -21.60 -28.76 -49.81
CA LEU A 933 -20.41 -29.63 -49.79
C LEU A 933 -20.36 -30.66 -50.93
N GLN A 934 -21.39 -30.70 -51.80
CA GLN A 934 -21.54 -31.68 -52.87
C GLN A 934 -21.80 -33.12 -52.39
N ASP A 935 -22.20 -33.30 -51.13
CA ASP A 935 -22.71 -34.57 -50.60
C ASP A 935 -24.22 -34.69 -50.93
N TYR A 936 -24.52 -35.03 -52.17
CA TYR A 936 -25.89 -35.08 -52.68
C TYR A 936 -26.71 -36.24 -52.11
N GLU A 937 -26.08 -37.41 -51.91
CA GLU A 937 -26.73 -38.59 -51.32
C GLU A 937 -27.10 -38.34 -49.85
N GLY A 938 -26.14 -37.87 -49.05
CA GLY A 938 -26.38 -37.57 -47.64
C GLY A 938 -27.37 -36.41 -47.44
N SER A 939 -27.43 -35.46 -48.39
CA SER A 939 -28.45 -34.42 -48.41
C SER A 939 -29.85 -34.99 -48.67
N LEU A 940 -30.00 -35.89 -49.63
CA LEU A 940 -31.31 -36.43 -50.01
C LEU A 940 -31.94 -37.20 -48.84
N VAL A 941 -31.15 -38.06 -48.17
CA VAL A 941 -31.58 -38.78 -46.96
C VAL A 941 -32.06 -37.83 -45.86
N SER A 942 -31.35 -36.72 -45.67
CA SER A 942 -31.73 -35.74 -44.62
C SER A 942 -33.02 -35.00 -44.97
N PHE A 943 -33.28 -34.70 -46.25
CA PHE A 943 -34.54 -34.12 -46.68
C PHE A 943 -35.71 -35.12 -46.60
N GLU A 944 -35.49 -36.39 -46.91
CA GLU A 944 -36.51 -37.44 -46.76
C GLU A 944 -36.91 -37.62 -45.29
N ASN A 945 -35.93 -37.64 -44.37
CA ASN A 945 -36.20 -37.67 -42.94
C ASN A 945 -37.05 -36.47 -42.48
N ALA A 946 -36.73 -35.26 -42.97
CA ALA A 946 -37.53 -34.08 -42.66
C ALA A 946 -38.97 -34.17 -43.24
N LEU A 947 -39.13 -34.67 -44.47
CA LEU A 947 -40.44 -34.81 -45.12
C LEU A 947 -41.33 -35.85 -44.44
N GLY A 948 -40.75 -36.95 -43.96
CA GLY A 948 -41.50 -38.01 -43.27
C GLY A 948 -42.14 -37.58 -41.95
N LEU A 949 -41.62 -36.53 -41.32
CA LEU A 949 -42.08 -36.01 -40.02
C LEU A 949 -42.98 -34.76 -40.13
N LEU A 950 -43.18 -34.21 -41.34
CA LEU A 950 -43.98 -32.99 -41.52
C LEU A 950 -45.48 -33.29 -41.63
N PRO A 951 -46.35 -32.74 -40.76
CA PRO A 951 -47.79 -33.03 -40.75
C PRO A 951 -48.51 -32.51 -42.01
N GLU A 952 -49.42 -33.29 -42.61
CA GLU A 952 -50.08 -32.97 -43.90
C GLU A 952 -50.93 -31.69 -43.85
N ASP A 953 -51.65 -31.45 -42.75
CA ASP A 953 -52.50 -30.27 -42.54
C ASP A 953 -51.66 -29.10 -41.97
N ALA A 954 -51.44 -28.02 -42.74
CA ALA A 954 -50.31 -27.13 -42.49
C ALA A 954 -50.65 -25.74 -41.93
N GLU A 955 -50.06 -25.43 -40.77
CA GLU A 955 -49.57 -24.10 -40.41
C GLU A 955 -48.55 -23.60 -41.46
N ARG A 956 -48.46 -22.27 -41.64
CA ARG A 956 -47.61 -21.62 -42.65
C ARG A 956 -46.12 -22.07 -42.62
N GLU A 957 -45.58 -22.35 -41.44
CA GLU A 957 -44.16 -22.73 -41.30
C GLU A 957 -43.85 -24.16 -41.77
N SER A 958 -44.74 -25.12 -41.48
CA SER A 958 -44.62 -26.50 -41.97
C SER A 958 -44.67 -26.57 -43.50
N GLN A 959 -45.48 -25.70 -44.12
CA GLN A 959 -45.53 -25.55 -45.57
C GLN A 959 -44.20 -25.03 -46.15
N ILE A 960 -43.57 -24.04 -45.49
CA ILE A 960 -42.26 -23.51 -45.92
C ILE A 960 -41.17 -24.58 -45.83
N LEU A 961 -41.14 -25.35 -44.73
CA LEU A 961 -40.15 -26.43 -44.56
C LEU A 961 -40.35 -27.55 -45.60
N ARG A 962 -41.60 -27.94 -45.87
CA ARG A 962 -41.95 -28.92 -46.91
C ARG A 962 -41.45 -28.49 -48.28
N VAL A 963 -41.75 -27.24 -48.68
CA VAL A 963 -41.31 -26.69 -49.96
C VAL A 963 -39.78 -26.69 -50.04
N ARG A 964 -39.09 -26.27 -48.99
CA ARG A 964 -37.61 -26.28 -48.94
C ARG A 964 -37.02 -27.68 -49.07
N ALA A 965 -37.60 -28.67 -48.40
CA ALA A 965 -37.11 -30.04 -48.46
C ALA A 965 -37.36 -30.67 -49.84
N GLN A 966 -38.58 -30.55 -50.40
CA GLN A 966 -38.88 -31.03 -51.75
C GLN A 966 -38.01 -30.35 -52.82
N TYR A 967 -37.85 -29.03 -52.70
CA TYR A 967 -36.95 -28.25 -53.54
C TYR A 967 -35.49 -28.73 -53.44
N GLY A 968 -35.01 -28.94 -52.22
CA GLY A 968 -33.66 -29.41 -51.95
C GLY A 968 -33.39 -30.82 -52.47
N SER A 969 -34.33 -31.75 -52.25
CA SER A 969 -34.30 -33.10 -52.84
C SER A 969 -34.26 -33.05 -54.36
N GLY A 970 -35.05 -32.18 -54.98
CA GLY A 970 -35.01 -31.98 -56.44
C GLY A 970 -33.64 -31.54 -56.95
N LEU A 971 -32.98 -30.62 -56.22
CA LEU A 971 -31.64 -30.15 -56.56
C LEU A 971 -30.57 -31.23 -56.34
N ALA A 972 -30.65 -32.01 -55.26
CA ALA A 972 -29.77 -33.15 -55.01
C ALA A 972 -29.86 -34.16 -56.15
N SER A 973 -31.08 -34.61 -56.49
CA SER A 973 -31.34 -35.57 -57.57
C SER A 973 -30.86 -35.06 -58.92
N PHE A 974 -31.08 -33.77 -59.20
CA PHE A 974 -30.60 -33.14 -60.44
C PHE A 974 -29.08 -33.21 -60.55
N LYS A 975 -28.36 -32.95 -59.45
CA LYS A 975 -26.89 -33.01 -59.41
C LYS A 975 -26.33 -34.42 -59.48
N MET A 976 -27.07 -35.41 -58.97
CA MET A 976 -26.76 -36.84 -59.15
C MET A 976 -27.04 -37.36 -60.56
N GLY A 977 -27.74 -36.58 -61.39
CA GLY A 977 -28.10 -36.95 -62.76
C GLY A 977 -29.45 -37.70 -62.89
N ASP A 978 -30.19 -37.87 -61.79
CA ASP A 978 -31.56 -38.41 -61.84
C ASP A 978 -32.56 -37.29 -62.16
N LEU A 979 -32.74 -37.06 -63.46
CA LEU A 979 -33.62 -36.03 -63.99
C LEU A 979 -35.11 -36.33 -63.72
N GLN A 980 -35.49 -37.60 -63.59
CA GLN A 980 -36.89 -37.99 -63.36
C GLN A 980 -37.30 -37.71 -61.92
N ALA A 981 -36.48 -38.14 -60.95
CA ALA A 981 -36.69 -37.82 -59.55
C ALA A 981 -36.64 -36.30 -59.29
N ALA A 982 -35.70 -35.59 -59.94
CA ALA A 982 -35.60 -34.13 -59.84
C ALA A 982 -36.89 -33.43 -60.30
N MET A 983 -37.44 -33.80 -61.45
CA MET A 983 -38.68 -33.22 -61.96
C MET A 983 -39.88 -33.50 -61.05
N MET A 984 -39.99 -34.71 -60.50
CA MET A 984 -41.08 -35.05 -59.57
C MET A 984 -41.00 -34.19 -58.31
N ALA A 985 -39.81 -34.06 -57.72
CA ALA A 985 -39.60 -33.26 -56.52
C ALA A 985 -39.88 -31.76 -56.74
N PHE A 986 -39.47 -31.18 -57.87
CA PHE A 986 -39.78 -29.78 -58.18
C PHE A 986 -41.26 -29.53 -58.45
N ARG A 987 -41.98 -30.47 -59.07
CA ARG A 987 -43.44 -30.38 -59.24
C ARG A 987 -44.16 -30.45 -57.89
N ALA A 988 -43.77 -31.37 -57.03
CA ALA A 988 -44.30 -31.48 -55.66
C ALA A 988 -44.05 -30.19 -54.85
N ALA A 989 -42.86 -29.59 -54.99
CA ALA A 989 -42.55 -28.30 -54.38
C ALA A 989 -43.44 -27.16 -54.91
N LEU A 990 -43.75 -27.16 -56.21
CA LEU A 990 -44.60 -26.14 -56.84
C LEU A 990 -46.06 -26.23 -56.38
N GLU A 991 -46.56 -27.45 -56.21
CA GLU A 991 -47.90 -27.72 -55.65
C GLU A 991 -47.97 -27.30 -54.18
N SER A 992 -46.94 -27.62 -53.38
CA SER A 992 -46.88 -27.27 -51.96
C SER A 992 -46.72 -25.77 -51.72
N ALA A 993 -46.11 -25.03 -52.66
CA ALA A 993 -45.90 -23.58 -52.57
C ALA A 993 -47.14 -22.74 -52.92
N ALA A 994 -48.36 -23.31 -52.89
CA ALA A 994 -49.50 -22.76 -53.61
C ALA A 994 -49.90 -21.30 -53.26
N ASP A 995 -49.62 -20.85 -52.03
CA ASP A 995 -50.00 -19.52 -51.55
C ASP A 995 -48.82 -18.53 -51.46
N ASP A 996 -47.57 -19.02 -51.42
CA ASP A 996 -46.38 -18.18 -51.29
C ASP A 996 -45.79 -17.82 -52.66
N ARG A 997 -45.99 -16.56 -53.07
CA ARG A 997 -45.56 -16.04 -54.37
C ARG A 997 -44.05 -16.10 -54.58
N VAL A 998 -43.24 -15.88 -53.53
CA VAL A 998 -41.78 -15.82 -53.65
C VAL A 998 -41.21 -17.21 -53.82
N LEU A 999 -41.62 -18.14 -52.95
CA LEU A 999 -41.19 -19.54 -53.02
C LEU A 999 -41.61 -20.20 -54.33
N ARG A 1000 -42.87 -19.99 -54.75
CA ARG A 1000 -43.36 -20.49 -56.04
C ARG A 1000 -42.50 -19.96 -57.20
N GLY A 1001 -42.15 -18.68 -57.19
CA GLY A 1001 -41.28 -18.10 -58.22
C GLY A 1001 -39.91 -18.75 -58.31
N GLN A 1002 -39.26 -18.99 -57.16
CA GLN A 1002 -37.94 -19.66 -57.11
C GLN A 1002 -38.01 -21.11 -57.61
N VAL A 1003 -39.05 -21.86 -57.22
CA VAL A 1003 -39.26 -23.24 -57.67
C VAL A 1003 -39.51 -23.28 -59.18
N THR A 1004 -40.32 -22.37 -59.73
CA THR A 1004 -40.58 -22.27 -61.17
C THR A 1004 -39.30 -22.04 -61.97
N VAL A 1005 -38.41 -21.15 -61.51
CA VAL A 1005 -37.14 -20.87 -62.20
C VAL A 1005 -36.26 -22.13 -62.27
N LEU A 1006 -36.16 -22.88 -61.18
CA LEU A 1006 -35.34 -24.09 -61.17
C LEU A 1006 -35.97 -25.27 -61.91
N LEU A 1007 -37.29 -25.39 -61.88
CA LEU A 1007 -38.01 -26.32 -62.76
C LEU A 1007 -37.73 -26.01 -64.23
N ALA A 1008 -37.76 -24.73 -64.63
CA ALA A 1008 -37.43 -24.33 -65.99
C ALA A 1008 -35.95 -24.58 -66.33
N GLN A 1009 -35.01 -24.31 -65.42
CA GLN A 1009 -33.59 -24.62 -65.62
C GLN A 1009 -33.32 -26.13 -65.76
N THR A 1010 -34.00 -26.98 -64.98
CA THR A 1010 -33.86 -28.43 -65.08
C THR A 1010 -34.48 -28.97 -66.36
N MET A 1011 -35.68 -28.49 -66.75
CA MET A 1011 -36.27 -28.78 -68.06
C MET A 1011 -35.33 -28.39 -69.22
N TRP A 1012 -34.70 -27.22 -69.14
CA TRP A 1012 -33.72 -26.76 -70.13
C TRP A 1012 -32.50 -27.67 -70.22
N ALA A 1013 -32.01 -28.15 -69.06
CA ALA A 1013 -30.85 -29.04 -68.97
C ALA A 1013 -31.09 -30.43 -69.59
N ILE A 1014 -32.34 -30.89 -69.70
CA ILE A 1014 -32.69 -32.15 -70.38
C ILE A 1014 -32.43 -32.07 -71.90
N ARG A 1015 -32.28 -30.86 -72.46
CA ARG A 1015 -31.93 -30.57 -73.87
C ARG A 1015 -32.88 -31.13 -74.94
N THR A 1016 -34.06 -31.63 -74.58
CA THR A 1016 -35.09 -31.98 -75.56
C THR A 1016 -35.84 -30.72 -76.02
N PRO A 1017 -36.30 -30.66 -77.28
CA PRO A 1017 -37.02 -29.50 -77.79
C PRO A 1017 -38.32 -29.24 -77.01
N GLU A 1018 -39.03 -30.29 -76.63
CA GLU A 1018 -40.29 -30.23 -75.87
C GLU A 1018 -40.10 -29.59 -74.48
N PHE A 1019 -39.07 -30.00 -73.73
CA PHE A 1019 -38.79 -29.44 -72.41
C PHE A 1019 -38.20 -28.02 -72.50
N ARG A 1020 -37.48 -27.68 -73.58
CA ARG A 1020 -37.00 -26.30 -73.79
C ARG A 1020 -38.14 -25.33 -74.05
N GLU A 1021 -39.10 -25.69 -74.90
CA GLU A 1021 -40.29 -24.86 -75.13
C GLU A 1021 -41.19 -24.80 -73.89
N SER A 1022 -41.34 -25.92 -73.16
CA SER A 1022 -42.07 -25.92 -71.88
C SER A 1022 -41.41 -25.03 -70.83
N ALA A 1023 -40.07 -25.02 -70.75
CA ALA A 1023 -39.32 -24.15 -69.83
C ALA A 1023 -39.51 -22.67 -70.15
N LYS A 1024 -39.42 -22.29 -71.44
CA LYS A 1024 -39.68 -20.92 -71.90
C LYS A 1024 -41.11 -20.50 -71.58
N GLY A 1025 -42.09 -21.36 -71.88
CA GLY A 1025 -43.51 -21.11 -71.59
C GLY A 1025 -43.77 -20.88 -70.10
N LEU A 1026 -43.20 -21.71 -69.21
CA LEU A 1026 -43.34 -21.55 -67.76
C LEU A 1026 -42.78 -20.22 -67.25
N LEU A 1027 -41.63 -19.79 -67.79
CA LEU A 1027 -41.00 -18.52 -67.40
C LEU A 1027 -41.74 -17.31 -67.96
N LEU A 1028 -42.23 -17.37 -69.20
CA LEU A 1028 -43.06 -16.32 -69.83
C LEU A 1028 -44.39 -16.13 -69.09
N ASP A 1029 -45.09 -17.23 -68.81
CA ASP A 1029 -46.33 -17.22 -68.01
C ASP A 1029 -46.11 -16.59 -66.63
N TRP A 1030 -44.92 -16.79 -66.05
CA TRP A 1030 -44.57 -16.21 -64.75
C TRP A 1030 -44.21 -14.72 -64.84
N SER A 1031 -43.43 -14.31 -65.85
CA SER A 1031 -43.05 -12.91 -66.04
C SER A 1031 -44.28 -12.03 -66.31
N GLU A 1032 -45.23 -12.50 -67.13
CA GLU A 1032 -46.47 -11.77 -67.41
C GLU A 1032 -47.33 -11.55 -66.15
N ARG A 1033 -47.29 -12.49 -65.20
CA ARG A 1033 -48.08 -12.44 -63.96
C ARG A 1033 -47.41 -11.67 -62.83
N ASN A 1034 -46.07 -11.63 -62.79
CA ASN A 1034 -45.30 -11.04 -61.68
C ASN A 1034 -44.00 -10.39 -62.17
N HIS A 1035 -43.99 -9.06 -62.27
CA HIS A 1035 -42.90 -8.28 -62.86
C HIS A 1035 -41.64 -8.10 -61.96
N HIS A 1036 -41.60 -8.71 -60.77
CA HIS A 1036 -40.59 -8.40 -59.75
C HIS A 1036 -39.51 -9.48 -59.53
N LEU A 1037 -39.62 -10.67 -60.13
CA LEU A 1037 -38.62 -11.72 -59.95
C LEU A 1037 -37.52 -11.64 -61.01
N LEU A 1038 -36.48 -10.84 -60.72
CA LEU A 1038 -35.34 -10.62 -61.61
C LEU A 1038 -34.67 -11.92 -62.07
N MET A 1039 -34.60 -12.93 -61.21
CA MET A 1039 -34.02 -14.24 -61.56
C MET A 1039 -34.72 -14.90 -62.76
N ALA A 1040 -36.05 -14.86 -62.82
CA ALA A 1040 -36.81 -15.45 -63.93
C ALA A 1040 -36.50 -14.72 -65.24
N ILE A 1041 -36.52 -13.39 -65.21
CA ILE A 1041 -36.24 -12.53 -66.36
C ILE A 1041 -34.80 -12.75 -66.87
N ASN A 1042 -33.82 -12.76 -65.97
CA ASN A 1042 -32.42 -13.04 -66.32
C ASN A 1042 -32.24 -14.44 -66.92
N THR A 1043 -32.94 -15.46 -66.39
CA THR A 1043 -32.86 -16.81 -66.95
C THR A 1043 -33.51 -16.92 -68.32
N LEU A 1044 -34.65 -16.27 -68.55
CA LEU A 1044 -35.32 -16.23 -69.85
C LEU A 1044 -34.45 -15.52 -70.89
N ALA A 1045 -33.88 -14.36 -70.55
CA ALA A 1045 -32.95 -13.64 -71.42
C ALA A 1045 -31.69 -14.46 -71.71
N GLY A 1046 -31.12 -15.14 -70.71
CA GLY A 1046 -30.00 -16.06 -70.91
C GLY A 1046 -30.34 -17.22 -71.87
N MET A 1047 -31.54 -17.81 -71.76
CA MET A 1047 -32.01 -18.83 -72.70
C MET A 1047 -32.14 -18.28 -74.12
N GLY A 1048 -32.67 -17.07 -74.28
CA GLY A 1048 -32.78 -16.38 -75.58
C GLY A 1048 -31.42 -16.12 -76.23
N ILE A 1049 -30.44 -15.64 -75.46
CA ILE A 1049 -29.06 -15.42 -75.94
C ILE A 1049 -28.44 -16.74 -76.42
N LEU A 1050 -28.62 -17.84 -75.68
CA LEU A 1050 -28.07 -19.14 -76.04
C LEU A 1050 -28.74 -19.78 -77.27
N THR A 1051 -29.99 -19.41 -77.57
CA THR A 1051 -30.72 -19.87 -78.77
C THR A 1051 -30.65 -18.90 -79.95
N GLU A 1052 -29.93 -17.77 -79.81
CA GLU A 1052 -29.89 -16.70 -80.80
C GLU A 1052 -31.30 -16.17 -81.17
N ASP A 1053 -32.20 -16.13 -80.17
CA ASP A 1053 -33.57 -15.67 -80.32
C ASP A 1053 -33.72 -14.25 -79.76
N ASP A 1054 -33.49 -13.26 -80.63
CA ASP A 1054 -33.56 -11.83 -80.29
C ASP A 1054 -34.95 -11.43 -79.76
N GLY A 1055 -36.01 -12.02 -80.33
CA GLY A 1055 -37.38 -11.74 -79.91
C GLY A 1055 -37.64 -12.15 -78.46
N LEU A 1056 -37.06 -13.27 -78.02
CA LEU A 1056 -37.16 -13.73 -76.64
C LEU A 1056 -36.36 -12.85 -75.66
N VAL A 1057 -35.17 -12.39 -76.06
CA VAL A 1057 -34.35 -11.48 -75.24
C VAL A 1057 -35.02 -10.13 -75.07
N ASP A 1058 -35.54 -9.56 -76.16
CA ASP A 1058 -36.28 -8.30 -76.14
C ASP A 1058 -37.56 -8.43 -75.32
N ALA A 1059 -38.33 -9.52 -75.49
CA ALA A 1059 -39.52 -9.78 -74.68
C ALA A 1059 -39.18 -9.86 -73.18
N ALA A 1060 -38.14 -10.62 -72.83
CA ALA A 1060 -37.71 -10.81 -71.45
C ALA A 1060 -37.28 -9.50 -70.77
N LEU A 1061 -36.51 -8.67 -71.47
CA LEU A 1061 -35.87 -7.48 -70.88
C LEU A 1061 -36.67 -6.20 -71.08
N SER A 1062 -37.65 -6.17 -72.00
CA SER A 1062 -38.43 -4.98 -72.35
C SER A 1062 -39.05 -4.29 -71.13
N GLU A 1063 -39.63 -5.05 -70.21
CA GLU A 1063 -40.25 -4.53 -69.00
C GLU A 1063 -39.23 -3.86 -68.07
N ILE A 1064 -38.09 -4.51 -67.80
CA ILE A 1064 -37.03 -3.94 -66.96
C ILE A 1064 -36.39 -2.71 -67.62
N LEU A 1065 -36.21 -2.74 -68.94
CA LEU A 1065 -35.65 -1.64 -69.71
C LEU A 1065 -36.59 -0.42 -69.79
N SER A 1066 -37.90 -0.64 -69.62
CA SER A 1066 -38.90 0.43 -69.57
C SER A 1066 -38.91 1.19 -68.24
N LEU A 1067 -38.38 0.58 -67.16
CA LEU A 1067 -38.33 1.19 -65.84
C LEU A 1067 -37.30 2.35 -65.78
N PRO A 1068 -37.55 3.36 -64.93
CA PRO A 1068 -36.53 4.34 -64.57
C PRO A 1068 -35.25 3.67 -64.09
N VAL A 1069 -34.09 4.25 -64.42
CA VAL A 1069 -32.76 3.70 -64.10
C VAL A 1069 -32.59 3.46 -62.59
N GLU A 1070 -33.12 4.34 -61.75
CA GLU A 1070 -33.09 4.24 -60.28
C GLU A 1070 -33.83 2.98 -59.79
N GLN A 1071 -35.05 2.74 -60.26
CA GLN A 1071 -35.85 1.56 -59.90
C GLN A 1071 -35.23 0.26 -60.44
N ARG A 1072 -34.66 0.31 -61.64
CA ARG A 1072 -33.88 -0.81 -62.18
C ARG A 1072 -32.67 -1.12 -61.30
N HIS A 1073 -32.03 -0.11 -60.72
CA HIS A 1073 -30.87 -0.30 -59.87
C HIS A 1073 -31.19 -0.84 -58.47
N GLU A 1074 -32.35 -0.49 -57.92
CA GLU A 1074 -32.89 -1.11 -56.69
C GLU A 1074 -33.23 -2.58 -56.91
N LEU A 1075 -33.80 -2.92 -58.07
CA LEU A 1075 -34.19 -4.29 -58.43
C LEU A 1075 -33.00 -5.17 -58.85
N ASP A 1076 -31.96 -4.60 -59.48
CA ASP A 1076 -30.77 -5.32 -59.98
C ASP A 1076 -29.46 -4.79 -59.36
N PRO A 1077 -29.19 -4.99 -58.06
CA PRO A 1077 -27.99 -4.47 -57.40
C PRO A 1077 -26.66 -4.92 -58.02
N ARG A 1078 -26.63 -6.12 -58.64
CA ARG A 1078 -25.44 -6.70 -59.27
C ARG A 1078 -25.22 -6.24 -60.72
N ARG A 1079 -26.21 -5.58 -61.33
CA ARG A 1079 -26.19 -5.12 -62.73
C ARG A 1079 -26.19 -6.28 -63.73
N ASP A 1080 -26.78 -7.42 -63.37
CA ASP A 1080 -26.86 -8.64 -64.18
C ASP A 1080 -27.55 -8.38 -65.53
N VAL A 1081 -28.55 -7.50 -65.56
CA VAL A 1081 -29.28 -7.14 -66.78
C VAL A 1081 -28.35 -6.43 -67.76
N THR A 1082 -27.47 -5.57 -67.25
CA THR A 1082 -26.50 -4.86 -68.10
C THR A 1082 -25.46 -5.83 -68.64
N TYR A 1083 -24.99 -6.77 -67.81
CA TYR A 1083 -24.10 -7.84 -68.24
C TYR A 1083 -24.74 -8.68 -69.35
N LEU A 1084 -26.00 -9.13 -69.19
CA LEU A 1084 -26.71 -9.93 -70.19
C LEU A 1084 -26.87 -9.20 -71.52
N LEU A 1085 -27.18 -7.89 -71.50
CA LEU A 1085 -27.24 -7.08 -72.73
C LEU A 1085 -25.88 -6.97 -73.42
N VAL A 1086 -24.81 -6.78 -72.67
CA VAL A 1086 -23.43 -6.80 -73.22
C VAL A 1086 -23.13 -8.15 -73.86
N GLN A 1087 -23.47 -9.27 -73.21
CA GLN A 1087 -23.28 -10.61 -73.77
C GLN A 1087 -24.14 -10.87 -75.01
N HIS A 1088 -25.37 -10.37 -75.03
CA HIS A 1088 -26.28 -10.50 -76.18
C HIS A 1088 -25.69 -9.87 -77.45
N TYR A 1089 -25.24 -8.61 -77.39
CA TYR A 1089 -24.63 -7.95 -78.55
C TYR A 1089 -23.28 -8.54 -78.96
N LEU A 1090 -22.54 -9.13 -78.01
CA LEU A 1090 -21.33 -9.89 -78.35
C LEU A 1090 -21.67 -11.19 -79.10
N GLY A 1091 -22.77 -11.87 -78.77
CA GLY A 1091 -23.25 -13.08 -79.44
C GLY A 1091 -23.73 -12.82 -80.87
N LEU A 1092 -24.32 -11.65 -81.13
CA LEU A 1092 -24.76 -11.20 -82.45
C LEU A 1092 -23.59 -10.77 -83.35
N GLN A 1093 -22.76 -11.72 -83.79
CA GLN A 1093 -21.61 -11.50 -84.69
C GLN A 1093 -20.52 -10.56 -84.13
N GLY A 1094 -20.50 -10.28 -82.83
CA GLY A 1094 -19.50 -9.42 -82.19
C GLY A 1094 -19.70 -7.92 -82.45
N ASP A 1095 -20.92 -7.40 -82.25
CA ASP A 1095 -21.19 -5.95 -82.29
C ASP A 1095 -20.62 -5.26 -81.02
N TYR A 1096 -19.29 -5.04 -81.04
CA TYR A 1096 -18.55 -4.39 -79.96
C TYR A 1096 -19.03 -2.95 -79.72
N ASP A 1097 -19.46 -2.24 -80.76
CA ASP A 1097 -19.86 -0.83 -80.66
C ASP A 1097 -21.12 -0.65 -79.81
N ARG A 1098 -22.13 -1.52 -79.98
CA ARG A 1098 -23.34 -1.49 -79.13
C ARG A 1098 -23.04 -1.95 -77.71
N ALA A 1099 -22.24 -3.01 -77.56
CA ALA A 1099 -21.84 -3.52 -76.25
C ALA A 1099 -21.09 -2.45 -75.42
N ILE A 1100 -20.14 -1.74 -76.04
CA ILE A 1100 -19.38 -0.65 -75.41
C ILE A 1100 -20.31 0.51 -75.05
N LYS A 1101 -21.22 0.93 -75.94
CA LYS A 1101 -22.19 2.00 -75.64
C LYS A 1101 -23.05 1.69 -74.42
N ILE A 1102 -23.49 0.45 -74.26
CA ILE A 1102 -24.31 0.02 -73.11
C ILE A 1102 -23.48 0.04 -71.82
N ALA A 1103 -22.28 -0.54 -71.86
CA ALA A 1103 -21.38 -0.55 -70.71
C ALA A 1103 -20.92 0.87 -70.31
N GLN A 1104 -20.66 1.76 -71.29
CA GLN A 1104 -20.35 3.18 -71.04
C GLN A 1104 -21.53 3.96 -70.46
N LYS A 1105 -22.76 3.72 -70.96
CA LYS A 1105 -23.97 4.32 -70.36
C LYS A 1105 -24.08 3.93 -68.90
N ALA A 1106 -23.91 2.65 -68.56
CA ALA A 1106 -23.94 2.18 -67.18
C ALA A 1106 -22.82 2.80 -66.32
N LEU A 1107 -21.60 2.89 -66.87
CA LEU A 1107 -20.47 3.54 -66.19
C LEU A 1107 -20.69 5.06 -65.99
N HIS A 1108 -21.39 5.74 -66.89
CA HIS A 1108 -21.72 7.15 -66.73
C HIS A 1108 -22.67 7.39 -65.55
N PHE A 1109 -23.63 6.48 -65.33
CA PHE A 1109 -24.53 6.55 -64.16
C PHE A 1109 -23.79 6.24 -62.85
N GLU A 1110 -22.86 5.28 -62.86
CA GLU A 1110 -22.04 4.91 -61.70
C GLU A 1110 -20.54 5.03 -61.98
N PRO A 1111 -19.96 6.24 -61.99
CA PRO A 1111 -18.54 6.42 -62.28
C PRO A 1111 -17.62 5.65 -61.31
N SER A 1112 -18.08 5.37 -60.09
CA SER A 1112 -17.35 4.64 -59.05
C SER A 1112 -17.38 3.12 -59.20
N ASN A 1113 -18.20 2.55 -60.09
CA ASN A 1113 -18.34 1.11 -60.23
C ASN A 1113 -17.12 0.52 -60.99
N LEU A 1114 -16.22 -0.10 -60.23
CA LEU A 1114 -14.97 -0.63 -60.76
C LEU A 1114 -15.18 -1.83 -61.70
N GLN A 1115 -16.19 -2.66 -61.45
CA GLN A 1115 -16.48 -3.84 -62.27
C GLN A 1115 -16.91 -3.43 -63.67
N MET A 1116 -17.85 -2.48 -63.78
CA MET A 1116 -18.30 -1.96 -65.08
C MET A 1116 -17.17 -1.27 -65.83
N ARG A 1117 -16.29 -0.56 -65.11
CA ARG A 1117 -15.11 0.08 -65.69
C ARG A 1117 -14.12 -0.92 -66.28
N ARG A 1118 -13.85 -2.03 -65.58
CA ARG A 1118 -13.03 -3.15 -66.09
C ARG A 1118 -13.66 -3.78 -67.31
N GLU A 1119 -14.99 -3.91 -67.33
CA GLU A 1119 -15.72 -4.51 -68.44
C GLU A 1119 -15.61 -3.64 -69.70
N VAL A 1120 -15.83 -2.32 -69.59
CA VAL A 1120 -15.58 -1.37 -70.68
C VAL A 1120 -14.13 -1.44 -71.17
N ALA A 1121 -13.16 -1.43 -70.26
CA ALA A 1121 -11.74 -1.55 -70.63
C ALA A 1121 -11.44 -2.87 -71.33
N SER A 1122 -12.04 -3.99 -70.90
CA SER A 1122 -11.87 -5.29 -71.54
C SER A 1122 -12.45 -5.34 -72.95
N LEU A 1123 -13.59 -4.67 -73.19
CA LEU A 1123 -14.22 -4.58 -74.51
C LEU A 1123 -13.38 -3.72 -75.47
N LEU A 1124 -12.88 -2.58 -75.01
CA LEU A 1124 -11.97 -1.72 -75.79
C LEU A 1124 -10.66 -2.45 -76.15
N LEU A 1125 -10.10 -3.23 -75.22
CA LEU A 1125 -8.92 -4.06 -75.50
C LEU A 1125 -9.20 -5.12 -76.57
N LYS A 1126 -10.41 -5.72 -76.59
CA LYS A 1126 -10.82 -6.68 -77.64
C LYS A 1126 -11.01 -6.02 -79.00
N GLN A 1127 -11.45 -4.76 -79.05
CA GLN A 1127 -11.58 -3.97 -80.27
C GLN A 1127 -10.23 -3.41 -80.77
N GLY A 1128 -9.18 -3.47 -79.95
CA GLY A 1128 -7.84 -2.97 -80.27
C GLY A 1128 -7.55 -1.54 -79.80
N GLU A 1129 -8.50 -0.88 -79.15
CA GLU A 1129 -8.36 0.49 -78.63
C GLU A 1129 -7.65 0.53 -77.27
N ARG A 1130 -6.33 0.29 -77.28
CA ARG A 1130 -5.51 0.21 -76.07
C ARG A 1130 -5.42 1.54 -75.30
N ASP A 1131 -5.31 2.66 -76.00
CA ASP A 1131 -5.16 3.99 -75.38
C ASP A 1131 -6.43 4.39 -74.62
N ALA A 1132 -7.60 4.16 -75.22
CA ALA A 1132 -8.90 4.39 -74.58
C ALA A 1132 -9.08 3.49 -73.34
N ALA A 1133 -8.72 2.21 -73.44
CA ALA A 1133 -8.74 1.30 -72.29
C ALA A 1133 -7.82 1.78 -71.15
N SER A 1134 -6.63 2.27 -71.48
CA SER A 1134 -5.67 2.79 -70.50
C SER A 1134 -6.19 4.05 -69.80
N ALA A 1135 -6.82 4.97 -70.53
CA ALA A 1135 -7.37 6.21 -69.98
C ALA A 1135 -8.52 5.95 -69.00
N ILE A 1136 -9.40 5.00 -69.33
CA ILE A 1136 -10.51 4.59 -68.47
C ILE A 1136 -9.99 3.97 -67.16
N LEU A 1137 -8.97 3.12 -67.23
CA LEU A 1137 -8.37 2.48 -66.06
C LEU A 1137 -7.52 3.45 -65.22
N ALA A 1138 -6.85 4.42 -65.83
CA ALA A 1138 -6.00 5.40 -65.14
C ALA A 1138 -6.79 6.42 -64.30
N SER A 1139 -8.07 6.65 -64.62
CA SER A 1139 -8.95 7.55 -63.87
C SER A 1139 -9.45 6.99 -62.53
N VAL A 1140 -8.91 5.85 -62.06
CA VAL A 1140 -9.24 5.24 -60.76
C VAL A 1140 -8.26 5.76 -59.71
N ALA A 1141 -8.74 6.53 -58.73
CA ALA A 1141 -7.97 6.78 -57.51
C ALA A 1141 -7.83 5.45 -56.74
N PRO A 1142 -6.63 5.08 -56.25
CA PRO A 1142 -6.44 3.84 -55.50
C PRO A 1142 -7.25 3.92 -54.21
N LYS A 1143 -8.41 3.25 -54.17
CA LYS A 1143 -9.15 3.04 -52.93
C LYS A 1143 -8.62 1.77 -52.27
N GLN A 1144 -8.55 1.80 -50.95
CA GLN A 1144 -7.88 0.86 -50.04
C GLN A 1144 -8.25 -0.65 -50.18
N ASN A 1145 -9.14 -1.05 -51.10
CA ASN A 1145 -9.56 -2.46 -51.25
C ASN A 1145 -8.62 -3.22 -52.20
N ILE A 1146 -7.60 -3.85 -51.61
CA ILE A 1146 -6.53 -4.59 -52.30
C ILE A 1146 -7.08 -5.74 -53.17
N ALA A 1147 -8.20 -6.36 -52.77
CA ALA A 1147 -8.84 -7.45 -53.51
C ALA A 1147 -9.42 -7.01 -54.86
N GLU A 1148 -9.77 -5.73 -54.98
CA GLU A 1148 -10.34 -5.14 -56.19
C GLU A 1148 -9.26 -4.55 -57.11
N GLU A 1149 -8.10 -4.15 -56.60
CA GLU A 1149 -7.06 -3.58 -57.46
C GLU A 1149 -6.39 -4.62 -58.38
N LYS A 1150 -6.41 -5.92 -58.04
CA LYS A 1150 -5.66 -6.97 -58.74
C LYS A 1150 -6.03 -7.13 -60.22
N THR A 1151 -7.33 -7.20 -60.54
CA THR A 1151 -7.81 -7.41 -61.91
C THR A 1151 -7.70 -6.14 -62.74
N THR A 1152 -7.83 -4.96 -62.13
CA THR A 1152 -7.52 -3.68 -62.77
C THR A 1152 -6.04 -3.53 -63.11
N LEU A 1153 -5.13 -3.99 -62.24
CA LEU A 1153 -3.69 -3.96 -62.49
C LEU A 1153 -3.28 -4.93 -63.60
N ALA A 1154 -3.94 -6.10 -63.69
CA ALA A 1154 -3.75 -7.02 -64.81
C ALA A 1154 -4.26 -6.39 -66.13
N LEU A 1155 -5.45 -5.79 -66.14
CA LEU A 1155 -6.00 -5.14 -67.33
C LEU A 1155 -5.20 -3.90 -67.76
N SER A 1156 -4.69 -3.11 -66.82
CA SER A 1156 -3.83 -1.96 -67.14
C SER A 1156 -2.50 -2.41 -67.73
N ALA A 1157 -1.95 -3.54 -67.25
CA ALA A 1157 -0.76 -4.13 -67.83
C ALA A 1157 -0.97 -4.62 -69.27
N LEU A 1158 -2.17 -5.12 -69.61
CA LEU A 1158 -2.52 -5.48 -70.99
C LEU A 1158 -2.70 -4.26 -71.90
N ALA A 1159 -3.23 -3.15 -71.36
CA ALA A 1159 -3.42 -1.91 -72.12
C ALA A 1159 -2.09 -1.24 -72.48
N GLN A 1160 -1.11 -1.23 -71.56
CA GLN A 1160 0.20 -0.60 -71.77
C GLN A 1160 1.35 -1.58 -71.46
N PRO A 1161 1.59 -2.61 -72.29
CA PRO A 1161 2.53 -3.69 -71.97
C PRO A 1161 3.97 -3.19 -71.73
N ILE A 1162 4.45 -2.22 -72.54
CA ILE A 1162 5.83 -1.72 -72.48
C ILE A 1162 6.12 -0.93 -71.19
N GLN A 1163 5.12 -0.30 -70.58
CA GLN A 1163 5.29 0.59 -69.42
C GLN A 1163 4.79 -0.03 -68.10
N SER A 1164 4.09 -1.17 -68.17
CA SER A 1164 3.28 -1.69 -67.05
C SER A 1164 3.69 -3.07 -66.55
N GLN A 1165 4.92 -3.51 -66.80
CA GLN A 1165 5.47 -4.77 -66.25
C GLN A 1165 5.37 -4.82 -64.72
N ARG A 1166 5.62 -3.70 -64.04
CA ARG A 1166 5.46 -3.56 -62.58
C ARG A 1166 4.01 -3.78 -62.13
N SER A 1167 3.02 -3.35 -62.92
CA SER A 1167 1.60 -3.54 -62.62
C SER A 1167 1.21 -5.02 -62.72
N ALA A 1168 1.71 -5.74 -63.73
CA ALA A 1168 1.52 -7.19 -63.85
C ALA A 1168 2.18 -7.97 -62.70
N GLN A 1169 3.41 -7.60 -62.31
CA GLN A 1169 4.09 -8.18 -61.16
C GLN A 1169 3.34 -7.91 -59.85
N LYS A 1170 2.84 -6.68 -59.66
CA LYS A 1170 2.02 -6.32 -58.49
C LYS A 1170 0.72 -7.11 -58.46
N ALA A 1171 0.04 -7.31 -59.60
CA ALA A 1171 -1.17 -8.14 -59.67
C ALA A 1171 -0.92 -9.59 -59.22
N ILE A 1172 0.21 -10.19 -59.61
CA ILE A 1172 0.62 -11.54 -59.17
C ILE A 1172 0.98 -11.57 -57.69
N MET A 1173 1.70 -10.56 -57.19
CA MET A 1173 2.06 -10.46 -55.77
C MET A 1173 0.81 -10.39 -54.88
N LEU A 1174 -0.26 -9.75 -55.36
CA LEU A 1174 -1.54 -9.66 -54.65
C LEU A 1174 -2.34 -10.97 -54.70
N GLU A 1175 -2.27 -11.75 -55.79
CA GLU A 1175 -2.94 -13.05 -55.89
C GLU A 1175 -2.13 -14.05 -56.75
N PRO A 1176 -1.21 -14.82 -56.12
CA PRO A 1176 -0.37 -15.77 -56.84
C PRO A 1176 -1.13 -16.95 -57.44
N GLY A 1177 -2.32 -17.27 -56.91
CA GLY A 1177 -3.15 -18.39 -57.37
C GLY A 1177 -3.89 -18.15 -58.69
N GLN A 1178 -3.97 -16.91 -59.18
CA GLN A 1178 -4.78 -16.59 -60.36
C GLN A 1178 -3.98 -16.75 -61.67
N LEU A 1179 -4.34 -17.76 -62.47
CA LEU A 1179 -3.69 -18.06 -63.76
C LEU A 1179 -3.67 -16.88 -64.73
N ARG A 1180 -4.75 -16.08 -64.78
CA ARG A 1180 -4.86 -14.92 -65.69
C ARG A 1180 -3.77 -13.86 -65.43
N SER A 1181 -3.37 -13.64 -64.19
CA SER A 1181 -2.34 -12.67 -63.82
C SER A 1181 -0.96 -13.12 -64.32
N TRP A 1182 -0.68 -14.43 -64.23
CA TRP A 1182 0.54 -15.03 -64.80
C TRP A 1182 0.58 -14.97 -66.33
N GLN A 1183 -0.54 -15.29 -66.99
CA GLN A 1183 -0.67 -15.15 -68.44
C GLN A 1183 -0.47 -13.69 -68.88
N THR A 1184 -0.98 -12.74 -68.10
CA THR A 1184 -0.78 -11.30 -68.36
C THR A 1184 0.70 -10.91 -68.28
N LEU A 1185 1.43 -11.33 -67.25
CA LEU A 1185 2.86 -11.05 -67.15
C LEU A 1185 3.66 -11.71 -68.30
N ALA A 1186 3.30 -12.95 -68.67
CA ALA A 1186 3.92 -13.65 -69.80
C ALA A 1186 3.71 -12.88 -71.12
N TYR A 1187 2.49 -12.39 -71.37
CA TYR A 1187 2.17 -11.58 -72.53
C TYR A 1187 2.94 -10.24 -72.53
N VAL A 1188 2.99 -9.55 -71.38
CA VAL A 1188 3.71 -8.28 -71.24
C VAL A 1188 5.21 -8.47 -71.52
N ARG A 1189 5.84 -9.51 -70.96
CA ARG A 1189 7.25 -9.82 -71.22
C ARG A 1189 7.52 -10.17 -72.69
N ALA A 1190 6.62 -10.91 -73.33
CA ALA A 1190 6.74 -11.25 -74.75
C ALA A 1190 6.69 -10.00 -75.65
N GLN A 1191 5.91 -8.99 -75.27
CA GLN A 1191 5.83 -7.71 -75.98
C GLN A 1191 7.02 -6.78 -75.70
N GLU A 1192 7.73 -6.91 -74.57
CA GLU A 1192 8.98 -6.18 -74.31
C GLU A 1192 10.17 -6.72 -75.12
N THR A 1193 10.11 -8.01 -75.51
CA THR A 1193 11.17 -8.67 -76.29
C THR A 1193 11.01 -8.52 -77.81
N LEU A 1194 9.83 -8.12 -78.28
CA LEU A 1194 9.49 -7.81 -79.67
C LEU A 1194 9.69 -6.31 -79.93
#